data_AF-A0A168SSB4-F1
#
_entry.id   AF-A0A168SSB4-F1
#
_cell.length_a   1.000
_cell.length_b   1.000
_cell.length_c   1.000
_cell.angle_alpha   90.00
_cell.angle_beta   90.00
_cell.angle_gamma   90.00
#
_symmetry.space_group_name_H-M   'P 1'
#
loop_
_entity.id
_entity.type
_entity.pdbx_description
1 polymer ?
#
loop_
_entity_poly.entity_id
_entity_poly.type
_entity_poly.pdbx_seq_one_letter_code
_entity_poly.pdbx_strand_id
1 'polypeptide(L)'
;MPKSPYFKKTASASKLNTSDPLNKTIPDYIDYDLRVLFVGINPGLVDRPLTFKDDVLLTTDYGLGITNLSTRTTRKASDLTVAEQRANAPELTAKLAKYRPQVACFVGKGIYEIFSGRKKGVAMGLQPETIDWANGQGQTKLFVMPSTSGIVSAYQKPDKLKQVERNLDGSLLTHSCILSFIGSSNREIIEEEFGLFPSNVAHQVLMKGRLSLVDIVRFTKLTQRQVRESLTVLIQHGLCYFTEPVQNLTVREPTFYQMDANKIMFRLRMGSILRLTEETFNKEGTEICTQLFLHGRLTLTGLKECLAHDIDNWKSYLRTFTEMANKRYITAVLPEHSRSALDRLLAAEEKEAEKYTITTTKELQAIKRAAYDQIQAEFNVDEMAGMKRKAVDAMDFPSKRFALDNDMDGAGGQRKEEELIEVDETVYFTVNYDKYNMIFRNNIIVDFATERVNRTAGQVIKAFFEFGKDGMKSVKENDTPSATPMHIANLLSSDILTQGDIILQQDLFDKNKKPSAQEVVRGYITLLKMDQAGFIKNKDERGANQFTVNLAKLRESMKRKLLESLLRERLGVATCRIARILIEKGKLDESQVQKLAMLPPKDTREKLAQLNLHGFVEIQEVPKSADRAPGRSFHLWYVPLEKCYKELLVDVYRVIGNLQQRKKEELALRSRLLEKLNRQDVKENMDLLSDGDKANMANMDKVLQRLETSKNRLDAMVMILRDF
;
A
#
# COMPACT_ATOMS: atom_id res chain seq x y z
N MET A 1 18.14 1.67 31.93
CA MET A 1 18.47 1.68 30.48
C MET A 1 19.86 1.09 30.28
N PRO A 2 20.07 0.16 29.34
CA PRO A 2 21.42 -0.26 28.97
C PRO A 2 22.15 0.93 28.33
N LYS A 3 23.40 1.17 28.76
CA LYS A 3 24.25 2.23 28.20
C LYS A 3 24.43 2.02 26.71
N SER A 4 24.43 3.11 25.95
CA SER A 4 24.74 3.13 24.51
C SER A 4 26.00 2.27 24.21
N PRO A 5 25.99 1.42 23.17
CA PRO A 5 27.12 0.56 22.83
C PRO A 5 28.42 1.33 22.54
N TYR A 6 28.34 2.64 22.27
CA TYR A 6 29.49 3.54 22.14
C TYR A 6 30.30 3.76 23.43
N PHE A 7 29.76 3.41 24.60
CA PHE A 7 30.40 3.66 25.91
C PHE A 7 30.76 2.39 26.69
N LYS A 8 30.85 1.23 26.04
CA LYS A 8 31.49 0.07 26.67
C LYS A 8 32.99 0.37 26.79
N LYS A 9 33.48 0.55 28.03
CA LYS A 9 34.92 0.49 28.35
C LYS A 9 35.41 -0.88 27.91
N THR A 10 35.96 -0.97 26.70
CA THR A 10 36.77 -2.10 26.29
C THR A 10 38.09 -2.06 27.06
N ALA A 11 38.61 -3.26 27.33
CA ALA A 11 39.81 -3.53 28.10
C ALA A 11 40.99 -2.64 27.69
N SER A 12 41.89 -2.39 28.66
CA SER A 12 43.08 -1.55 28.52
C SER A 12 43.79 -1.79 27.18
N ALA A 13 43.65 -0.83 26.27
CA ALA A 13 44.40 -0.81 25.03
C ALA A 13 45.89 -0.70 25.38
N SER A 14 46.62 -1.79 25.16
CA SER A 14 48.07 -1.82 25.10
C SER A 14 48.55 -0.66 24.22
N LYS A 15 49.53 0.09 24.71
CA LYS A 15 50.20 1.25 24.09
C LYS A 15 50.30 1.13 22.56
N LEU A 16 49.30 1.67 21.86
CA LEU A 16 49.41 2.01 20.44
C LEU A 16 50.20 3.32 20.36
N ASN A 17 51.26 3.33 19.56
CA ASN A 17 52.11 4.50 19.33
C ASN A 17 51.24 5.72 18.96
N THR A 18 51.31 6.76 19.79
CA THR A 18 50.39 7.90 19.79
C THR A 18 50.58 8.90 18.64
N SER A 19 51.52 8.66 17.72
CA SER A 19 51.89 9.59 16.65
C SER A 19 51.22 9.31 15.30
N ASP A 20 50.53 8.18 15.11
CA ASP A 20 50.05 7.73 13.80
C ASP A 20 48.60 8.18 13.39
N PRO A 21 47.61 8.33 14.30
CA PRO A 21 46.24 8.70 13.90
C PRO A 21 46.00 10.21 13.73
N LEU A 22 46.94 11.07 14.14
CA LEU A 22 46.83 12.54 14.04
C LEU A 22 47.03 13.08 12.61
N ASN A 23 47.64 12.29 11.72
CA ASN A 23 47.90 12.65 10.33
C ASN A 23 46.95 11.97 9.33
N LYS A 24 45.94 11.24 9.79
CA LYS A 24 44.97 10.54 8.93
C LYS A 24 43.61 11.22 9.01
N THR A 25 43.09 11.66 7.87
CA THR A 25 41.71 12.14 7.73
C THR A 25 40.79 10.95 7.42
N ILE A 26 39.56 10.99 7.93
CA ILE A 26 38.53 10.00 7.60
C ILE A 26 37.83 10.49 6.33
N PRO A 27 37.64 9.65 5.31
CA PRO A 27 36.88 10.04 4.13
C PRO A 27 35.41 10.33 4.48
N ASP A 28 34.91 11.46 4.01
CA ASP A 28 33.49 11.79 4.07
C ASP A 28 32.72 10.95 3.03
N TYR A 29 31.81 10.09 3.48
CA TYR A 29 30.89 9.36 2.60
C TYR A 29 29.64 10.22 2.33
N ILE A 30 29.73 11.11 1.34
CA ILE A 30 28.65 12.02 0.94
C ILE A 30 28.24 11.72 -0.50
N ASP A 31 26.94 11.62 -0.74
CA ASP A 31 26.35 11.49 -2.08
C ASP A 31 25.62 12.79 -2.46
N TYR A 32 25.22 12.91 -3.73
CA TYR A 32 24.49 14.08 -4.23
C TYR A 32 23.00 14.02 -3.83
N ASP A 33 22.40 15.19 -3.63
CA ASP A 33 20.95 15.37 -3.39
C ASP A 33 20.43 14.61 -2.17
N LEU A 34 21.25 14.51 -1.12
CA LEU A 34 20.87 13.90 0.15
C LEU A 34 19.68 14.65 0.78
N ARG A 35 18.81 13.93 1.49
CA ARG A 35 17.70 14.53 2.23
C ARG A 35 18.21 15.38 3.38
N VAL A 36 19.13 14.82 4.16
CA VAL A 36 19.77 15.53 5.27
C VAL A 36 21.26 15.19 5.30
N LEU A 37 22.12 16.21 5.32
CA LEU A 37 23.54 16.08 5.61
C LEU A 37 23.78 16.56 7.04
N PHE A 38 24.19 15.66 7.94
CA PHE A 38 24.55 16.01 9.31
C PHE A 38 25.97 16.55 9.38
N VAL A 39 26.12 17.75 9.93
CA VAL A 39 27.41 18.35 10.29
C VAL A 39 27.66 18.02 11.77
N GLY A 40 28.49 17.00 12.00
CA GLY A 40 28.71 16.38 13.31
C GLY A 40 28.14 14.97 13.41
N ILE A 41 27.97 14.45 14.63
CA ILE A 41 27.62 13.03 14.85
C ILE A 41 26.13 12.77 14.59
N ASN A 42 25.82 11.68 13.88
CA ASN A 42 24.43 11.22 13.70
C ASN A 42 23.76 10.96 15.06
N PRO A 43 22.60 11.58 15.36
CA PRO A 43 21.84 11.38 16.60
C PRO A 43 21.20 9.99 16.78
N GLY A 44 21.43 9.06 15.84
CA GLY A 44 20.86 7.71 15.87
C GLY A 44 19.42 7.70 15.36
N LEU A 45 19.18 8.40 14.25
CA LEU A 45 17.89 8.49 13.55
C LEU A 45 17.63 7.31 12.60
N VAL A 46 18.26 6.17 12.87
CA VAL A 46 18.18 4.95 12.08
C VAL A 46 17.45 3.88 12.89
N ASP A 47 16.72 3.03 12.19
CA ASP A 47 15.86 1.98 12.74
C ASP A 47 16.65 0.79 13.32
N ARG A 48 17.91 0.63 12.91
CA ARG A 48 18.87 -0.34 13.44
C ARG A 48 20.15 0.34 13.96
N PRO A 49 20.83 -0.24 14.96
CA PRO A 49 22.11 0.28 15.41
C PRO A 49 23.18 0.11 14.32
N LEU A 50 23.66 1.23 13.77
CA LEU A 50 24.75 1.27 12.79
C LEU A 50 26.09 1.51 13.49
N THR A 51 27.16 0.96 12.92
CA THR A 51 28.55 1.19 13.35
C THR A 51 29.29 2.02 12.30
N PHE A 52 30.53 2.45 12.62
CA PHE A 52 31.38 3.21 11.69
C PHE A 52 31.66 2.48 10.36
N LYS A 53 31.48 1.15 10.31
CA LYS A 53 31.64 0.36 9.07
C LYS A 53 30.46 0.54 8.13
N ASP A 54 29.32 0.97 8.67
CA ASP A 54 28.04 1.05 7.99
C ASP A 54 27.75 2.49 7.49
N ASP A 55 28.69 3.43 7.65
CA ASP A 55 28.52 4.84 7.25
C ASP A 55 28.20 4.99 5.75
N VAL A 56 28.65 4.06 4.91
CA VAL A 56 28.34 4.01 3.48
C VAL A 56 26.86 3.72 3.22
N LEU A 57 26.19 2.99 4.11
CA LEU A 57 24.77 2.65 3.99
C LEU A 57 23.87 3.84 4.31
N LEU A 58 24.37 4.86 5.03
CA LEU A 58 23.59 6.05 5.35
C LEU A 58 23.15 6.79 4.09
N THR A 59 24.04 6.89 3.09
CA THR A 59 23.74 7.60 1.84
C THR A 59 22.80 6.81 0.94
N THR A 60 22.98 5.49 0.89
CA THR A 60 22.25 4.59 -0.03
C THR A 60 20.89 4.17 0.50
N ASP A 61 20.80 3.77 1.78
CA ASP A 61 19.57 3.22 2.37
C ASP A 61 18.67 4.30 2.99
N TYR A 62 19.26 5.40 3.49
CA TYR A 62 18.52 6.41 4.26
C TYR A 62 18.52 7.82 3.62
N GLY A 63 19.31 8.05 2.57
CA GLY A 63 19.49 9.38 1.99
C GLY A 63 20.08 10.40 2.97
N LEU A 64 20.87 9.91 3.94
CA LEU A 64 21.53 10.69 4.97
C LEU A 64 23.04 10.72 4.72
N GLY A 65 23.68 11.84 5.03
CA GLY A 65 25.15 11.93 5.04
C GLY A 65 25.67 12.41 6.38
N ILE A 66 26.95 12.18 6.62
CA ILE A 66 27.69 12.73 7.75
C ILE A 66 28.91 13.46 7.20
N THR A 67 29.16 14.66 7.71
CA THR A 67 30.39 15.43 7.44
C THR A 67 30.81 16.18 8.70
N ASN A 68 32.04 16.67 8.70
CA ASN A 68 32.62 17.43 9.81
C ASN A 68 32.95 18.86 9.36
N LEU A 69 32.87 19.80 10.31
CA LEU A 69 33.35 21.16 10.08
C LEU A 69 34.89 21.21 9.99
N SER A 70 35.60 20.32 10.68
CA SER A 70 37.06 20.23 10.65
C SER A 70 37.48 18.80 10.33
N THR A 71 38.44 18.65 9.42
CA THR A 71 38.95 17.36 8.94
C THR A 71 40.06 16.78 9.81
N ARG A 72 40.72 17.62 10.64
CA ARG A 72 41.82 17.20 11.52
C ARG A 72 41.31 16.35 12.68
N THR A 73 41.92 15.18 12.87
CA THR A 73 41.65 14.32 14.02
C THR A 73 42.18 14.95 15.31
N THR A 74 41.33 14.99 16.35
CA THR A 74 41.68 15.53 17.67
C THR A 74 41.23 14.59 18.77
N ARG A 75 41.91 14.62 19.93
CA ARG A 75 41.57 13.75 21.06
C ARG A 75 40.34 14.28 21.82
N LYS A 76 40.18 15.60 21.88
CA LYS A 76 39.01 16.29 22.42
C LYS A 76 38.59 17.43 21.49
N ALA A 77 37.29 17.75 21.48
CA ALA A 77 36.76 18.90 20.74
C ALA A 77 37.39 20.25 21.16
N SER A 78 37.92 20.34 22.39
CA SER A 78 38.66 21.50 22.91
C SER A 78 40.03 21.72 22.26
N ASP A 79 40.56 20.71 21.56
CA ASP A 79 41.88 20.77 20.93
C ASP A 79 41.83 21.44 19.53
N LEU A 80 40.63 21.83 19.09
CA LEU A 80 40.38 22.62 17.88
C LEU A 80 40.15 24.08 18.28
N THR A 81 40.92 25.00 17.71
CA THR A 81 40.70 26.44 17.97
C THR A 81 39.52 26.96 17.16
N VAL A 82 38.84 28.00 17.66
CA VAL A 82 37.73 28.65 16.93
C VAL A 82 38.19 29.22 15.58
N ALA A 83 39.43 29.74 15.52
CA ALA A 83 40.04 30.25 14.30
C ALA A 83 40.22 29.14 13.25
N GLU A 84 40.71 27.97 13.68
CA GLU A 84 40.88 26.79 12.83
C GLU A 84 39.53 26.26 12.31
N GLN A 85 38.50 26.19 13.15
CA GLN A 85 37.17 25.74 12.72
C GLN A 85 36.52 26.73 11.75
N ARG A 86 36.72 28.03 11.96
CA ARG A 86 36.22 29.07 11.06
C ARG A 86 36.94 29.05 9.71
N ALA A 87 38.24 28.74 9.68
CA ALA A 87 39.00 28.62 8.44
C ALA A 87 38.49 27.49 7.53
N ASN A 88 37.85 26.46 8.10
CA ASN A 88 37.28 25.34 7.36
C ASN A 88 35.81 25.55 6.92
N ALA A 89 35.14 26.62 7.37
CA ALA A 89 33.77 26.92 6.98
C ALA A 89 33.58 27.08 5.45
N PRO A 90 34.48 27.74 4.70
CA PRO A 90 34.37 27.83 3.24
C PRO A 90 34.41 26.46 2.54
N GLU A 91 35.20 25.51 3.03
CA GLU A 91 35.26 24.16 2.48
C GLU A 91 33.93 23.42 2.67
N LEU A 92 33.32 23.55 3.85
CA LEU A 92 31.99 22.99 4.11
C LEU A 92 30.93 23.64 3.21
N THR A 93 30.95 24.96 3.01
CA THR A 93 30.05 25.65 2.08
C THR A 93 30.21 25.13 0.66
N ALA A 94 31.44 24.91 0.19
CA ALA A 94 31.70 24.32 -1.12
C ALA A 94 31.17 22.89 -1.24
N LYS A 95 31.28 22.06 -0.18
CA LYS A 95 30.67 20.73 -0.13
C LYS A 95 29.14 20.80 -0.20
N LEU A 96 28.52 21.74 0.51
CA LEU A 96 27.05 21.92 0.48
C LEU A 96 26.56 22.36 -0.91
N ALA A 97 27.27 23.29 -1.56
CA ALA A 97 26.95 23.71 -2.93
C ALA A 97 27.16 22.58 -3.96
N LYS A 98 28.20 21.74 -3.77
CA LYS A 98 28.55 20.63 -4.67
C LYS A 98 27.61 19.43 -4.53
N TYR A 99 27.39 18.95 -3.31
CA TYR A 99 26.60 17.74 -3.03
C TYR A 99 25.10 18.02 -2.87
N ARG A 100 24.69 19.30 -2.82
CA ARG A 100 23.29 19.74 -2.92
C ARG A 100 22.31 19.04 -1.96
N PRO A 101 22.63 18.86 -0.66
CA PRO A 101 21.65 18.29 0.25
C PRO A 101 20.43 19.22 0.37
N GLN A 102 19.24 18.66 0.60
CA GLN A 102 18.03 19.47 0.82
C GLN A 102 18.11 20.23 2.14
N VAL A 103 18.66 19.58 3.18
CA VAL A 103 18.90 20.17 4.50
C VAL A 103 20.30 19.86 5.00
N ALA A 104 21.03 20.88 5.47
CA ALA A 104 22.25 20.71 6.25
C ALA A 104 21.92 20.87 7.75
N CYS A 105 22.06 19.80 8.52
CA CYS A 105 21.70 19.74 9.93
C CYS A 105 22.95 19.83 10.82
N PHE A 106 23.12 20.95 11.52
CA PHE A 106 24.22 21.19 12.44
C PHE A 106 23.92 20.59 13.82
N VAL A 107 24.71 19.59 14.21
CA VAL A 107 24.53 18.87 15.48
C VAL A 107 25.27 19.60 16.60
N GLY A 108 24.66 20.69 17.05
CA GLY A 108 25.15 21.55 18.11
C GLY A 108 25.20 23.01 17.68
N LYS A 109 24.60 23.88 18.51
CA LYS A 109 24.55 25.32 18.28
C LYS A 109 25.93 25.96 18.06
N GLY A 110 26.95 25.53 18.82
CA GLY A 110 28.31 26.08 18.70
C GLY A 110 28.95 25.83 17.33
N ILE A 111 28.67 24.70 16.68
CA ILE A 111 29.21 24.40 15.33
C ILE A 111 28.61 25.37 14.31
N TYR A 112 27.30 25.61 14.40
CA TYR A 112 26.62 26.56 13.52
C TYR A 112 27.01 28.01 13.78
N GLU A 113 27.22 28.42 15.04
CA GLU A 113 27.70 29.77 15.39
C GLU A 113 29.08 30.05 14.79
N ILE A 114 29.95 29.05 14.76
CA ILE A 114 31.29 29.16 14.16
C ILE A 114 31.20 29.20 12.64
N PHE A 115 30.37 28.34 12.05
CA PHE A 115 30.11 28.29 10.60
C PHE A 115 29.48 29.58 10.07
N SER A 116 28.39 30.07 10.69
CA SER A 116 27.69 31.31 10.31
C SER A 116 28.42 32.59 10.73
N GLY A 117 29.40 32.47 11.62
CA GLY A 117 30.15 33.60 12.17
C GLY A 117 29.39 34.45 13.19
N ARG A 118 28.17 34.07 13.58
CA ARG A 118 27.32 34.79 14.55
C ARG A 118 27.66 34.38 15.99
N LYS A 119 27.90 35.37 16.87
CA LYS A 119 28.29 35.12 18.28
C LYS A 119 27.11 35.03 19.27
N LYS A 120 25.92 35.55 18.94
CA LYS A 120 24.71 35.53 19.79
C LYS A 120 23.44 35.51 18.92
N GLY A 121 22.36 34.89 19.44
CA GLY A 121 21.01 34.95 18.86
C GLY A 121 20.58 33.78 17.97
N VAL A 122 21.40 32.73 17.78
CA VAL A 122 21.00 31.55 17.01
C VAL A 122 19.91 30.77 17.76
N ALA A 123 18.72 30.67 17.16
CA ALA A 123 17.64 29.81 17.63
C ALA A 123 17.85 28.37 17.16
N MET A 124 17.34 27.40 17.90
CA MET A 124 17.30 26.00 17.43
C MET A 124 16.22 25.85 16.35
N GLY A 125 16.44 24.99 15.37
CA GLY A 125 15.54 24.75 14.24
C GLY A 125 16.03 25.33 12.92
N LEU A 126 15.10 25.57 11.99
CA LEU A 126 15.37 26.08 10.65
C LEU A 126 15.91 27.52 10.71
N GLN A 127 16.99 27.77 9.98
CA GLN A 127 17.61 29.09 9.89
C GLN A 127 17.15 29.82 8.62
N PRO A 128 17.12 31.16 8.63
CA PRO A 128 16.70 31.97 7.49
C PRO A 128 17.72 31.93 6.33
N GLU A 129 18.97 31.58 6.61
CA GLU A 129 20.04 31.49 5.62
C GLU A 129 19.99 30.15 4.87
N THR A 130 20.24 30.21 3.56
CA THR A 130 20.33 29.06 2.66
C THR A 130 21.61 29.12 1.84
N ILE A 131 22.01 27.99 1.25
CA ILE A 131 23.19 27.91 0.38
C ILE A 131 22.72 27.48 -1.01
N ASP A 132 22.96 28.32 -2.01
CA ASP A 132 22.64 28.02 -3.41
C ASP A 132 23.42 26.80 -3.91
N TRP A 133 22.73 25.94 -4.66
CA TRP A 133 23.37 24.80 -5.31
C TRP A 133 24.20 25.24 -6.51
N ALA A 134 25.32 24.55 -6.76
CA ALA A 134 26.23 24.90 -7.86
C ALA A 134 25.59 24.80 -9.26
N ASN A 135 24.45 24.11 -9.41
CA ASN A 135 23.69 24.00 -10.65
C ASN A 135 22.62 25.08 -10.82
N GLY A 136 22.41 25.98 -9.84
CA GLY A 136 21.40 27.04 -9.89
C GLY A 136 19.95 26.57 -9.82
N GLN A 137 19.69 25.29 -9.53
CA GLN A 137 18.34 24.69 -9.57
C GLN A 137 17.68 24.58 -8.18
N GLY A 138 18.31 25.11 -7.12
CA GLY A 138 17.77 25.03 -5.76
C GLY A 138 18.73 25.53 -4.70
N GLN A 139 18.30 25.38 -3.44
CA GLN A 139 19.04 25.84 -2.27
C GLN A 139 19.02 24.81 -1.15
N THR A 140 20.12 24.71 -0.41
CA THR A 140 20.25 23.93 0.82
C THR A 140 19.73 24.73 2.00
N LYS A 141 18.76 24.18 2.74
CA LYS A 141 18.25 24.79 3.98
C LYS A 141 19.17 24.46 5.17
N LEU A 142 19.45 25.43 6.03
CA LEU A 142 20.29 25.23 7.22
C LEU A 142 19.42 24.97 8.45
N PHE A 143 19.74 23.93 9.21
CA PHE A 143 19.00 23.52 10.40
C PHE A 143 19.94 23.32 11.60
N VAL A 144 19.56 23.79 12.78
CA VAL A 144 20.39 23.67 14.00
C VAL A 144 19.67 22.80 15.03
N MET A 145 20.35 21.75 15.49
CA MET A 145 19.84 20.86 16.54
C MET A 145 20.75 20.85 17.77
N PRO A 146 20.23 20.48 18.96
CA PRO A 146 21.03 20.30 20.16
C PRO A 146 22.06 19.18 20.01
N SER A 147 23.22 19.36 20.64
CA SER A 147 24.32 18.39 20.57
C SER A 147 23.92 17.03 21.16
N THR A 148 24.42 15.95 20.56
CA THR A 148 24.22 14.55 20.97
C THR A 148 25.12 14.12 22.12
N SER A 149 26.03 14.98 22.59
CA SER A 149 26.93 14.72 23.71
C SER A 149 26.18 14.49 25.03
N GLY A 150 26.64 13.51 25.81
CA GLY A 150 26.11 13.21 27.15
C GLY A 150 26.37 14.30 28.20
N ILE A 151 27.16 15.32 27.86
CA ILE A 151 27.40 16.51 28.69
C ILE A 151 26.17 17.45 28.68
N VAL A 152 25.35 17.39 27.62
CA VAL A 152 24.14 18.22 27.49
C VAL A 152 22.97 17.53 28.19
N SER A 153 22.75 17.86 29.47
CA SER A 153 21.66 17.30 30.29
C SER A 153 20.29 17.92 29.99
N ALA A 154 20.27 19.11 29.36
CA ALA A 154 19.05 19.88 29.09
C ALA A 154 18.15 19.30 27.98
N TYR A 155 18.67 18.41 27.12
CA TYR A 155 17.91 17.81 26.02
C TYR A 155 18.14 16.31 25.96
N GLN A 156 17.13 15.52 26.33
CA GLN A 156 17.17 14.07 26.25
C GLN A 156 16.83 13.57 24.84
N LYS A 157 17.15 12.31 24.51
CA LYS A 157 16.86 11.70 23.19
C LYS A 157 15.41 11.95 22.70
N PRO A 158 14.34 11.78 23.50
CA PRO A 158 12.98 12.07 23.06
C PRO A 158 12.74 13.57 22.74
N ASP A 159 13.38 14.49 23.45
CA ASP A 159 13.24 15.94 23.18
C ASP A 159 13.90 16.34 21.86
N LYS A 160 15.02 15.67 21.54
CA LYS A 160 15.75 15.83 20.26
C LYS A 160 14.93 15.33 19.09
N LEU A 161 14.25 14.18 19.24
CA LEU A 161 13.32 13.64 18.24
C LEU A 161 12.14 14.59 18.03
N LYS A 162 11.52 15.08 19.12
CA LYS A 162 10.42 16.06 19.03
C LYS A 162 10.83 17.35 18.32
N GLN A 163 12.05 17.86 18.51
CA GLN A 163 12.53 19.05 17.78
C GLN A 163 12.73 18.80 16.28
N VAL A 164 13.16 17.60 15.92
CA VAL A 164 13.28 17.18 14.53
C VAL A 164 11.88 17.04 13.91
N GLU A 165 10.96 16.31 14.56
CA GLU A 165 9.57 16.11 14.11
C GLU A 165 8.73 17.39 14.04
N ARG A 166 9.00 18.38 14.90
CA ARG A 166 8.23 19.62 14.98
C ARG A 166 8.64 20.68 13.96
N ASN A 167 9.90 20.65 13.50
CA ASN A 167 10.49 21.72 12.69
C ASN A 167 10.96 21.27 11.30
N LEU A 168 11.31 19.99 11.12
CA LEU A 168 11.33 19.34 9.81
C LEU A 168 9.94 18.74 9.66
N ASP A 169 9.17 19.16 8.66
CA ASP A 169 7.78 18.74 8.48
C ASP A 169 7.62 17.26 8.87
N GLY A 170 6.75 16.97 9.85
CA GLY A 170 6.49 15.60 10.28
C GLY A 170 6.12 14.68 9.10
N SER A 171 5.61 15.25 8.01
CA SER A 171 5.39 14.55 6.74
C SER A 171 6.68 14.00 6.12
N LEU A 172 7.83 14.67 6.20
CA LEU A 172 9.09 14.21 5.63
C LEU A 172 9.67 12.98 6.36
N LEU A 173 9.42 12.81 7.66
CA LEU A 173 9.95 11.67 8.44
C LEU A 173 8.96 10.53 8.56
N THR A 174 7.67 10.81 8.75
CA THR A 174 6.64 9.77 8.81
C THR A 174 6.27 9.25 7.43
N HIS A 175 6.19 10.07 6.38
CA HIS A 175 6.08 9.52 5.01
C HIS A 175 7.39 8.85 4.56
N SER A 176 8.57 9.29 5.03
CA SER A 176 9.83 8.63 4.68
C SER A 176 9.95 7.23 5.26
N CYS A 177 9.56 6.99 6.51
CA CYS A 177 9.59 5.63 7.06
C CYS A 177 8.61 4.73 6.30
N ILE A 178 7.39 5.21 6.05
CA ILE A 178 6.35 4.46 5.35
C ILE A 178 6.79 4.14 3.91
N LEU A 179 7.30 5.13 3.17
CA LEU A 179 7.81 4.92 1.81
C LEU A 179 9.06 4.04 1.80
N SER A 180 9.95 4.16 2.79
CA SER A 180 11.13 3.30 2.94
C SER A 180 10.75 1.84 3.17
N PHE A 181 9.80 1.56 4.07
CA PHE A 181 9.34 0.19 4.34
C PHE A 181 8.51 -0.38 3.21
N ILE A 182 7.64 0.44 2.60
CA ILE A 182 6.89 0.04 1.39
C ILE A 182 7.87 -0.28 0.27
N GLY A 183 8.90 0.53 0.05
CA GLY A 183 9.85 0.27 -1.01
C GLY A 183 10.88 -0.82 -0.70
N SER A 184 11.16 -1.15 0.57
CA SER A 184 11.88 -2.37 0.93
C SER A 184 11.02 -3.61 0.69
N SER A 185 9.77 -3.61 1.17
CA SER A 185 8.82 -4.71 0.94
C SER A 185 8.60 -4.95 -0.56
N ASN A 186 8.37 -3.87 -1.33
CA ASN A 186 8.21 -3.93 -2.78
C ASN A 186 9.48 -4.40 -3.49
N ARG A 187 10.66 -4.06 -2.97
CA ARG A 187 11.94 -4.53 -3.51
C ARG A 187 12.02 -6.05 -3.41
N GLU A 188 11.65 -6.62 -2.27
CA GLU A 188 11.67 -8.07 -2.05
C GLU A 188 10.67 -8.81 -2.95
N ILE A 189 9.46 -8.26 -3.15
CA ILE A 189 8.47 -8.82 -4.08
C ILE A 189 9.01 -8.85 -5.51
N ILE A 190 9.57 -7.74 -5.99
CA ILE A 190 10.11 -7.63 -7.34
C ILE A 190 11.36 -8.50 -7.52
N GLU A 191 12.16 -8.66 -6.46
CA GLU A 191 13.35 -9.52 -6.49
C GLU A 191 12.97 -10.99 -6.65
N GLU A 192 11.89 -11.45 -5.99
CA GLU A 192 11.39 -12.82 -6.09
C GLU A 192 10.94 -13.16 -7.53
N GLU A 193 10.36 -12.21 -8.25
CA GLU A 193 9.77 -12.44 -9.58
C GLU A 193 10.70 -12.13 -10.76
N PHE A 194 11.48 -11.03 -10.69
CA PHE A 194 12.31 -10.58 -11.82
C PHE A 194 13.81 -10.51 -11.50
N GLY A 195 14.19 -10.78 -10.26
CA GLY A 195 15.58 -10.77 -9.82
C GLY A 195 16.13 -9.39 -9.42
N LEU A 196 17.44 -9.34 -9.26
CA LEU A 196 18.17 -8.26 -8.58
C LEU A 196 18.16 -6.93 -9.33
N PHE A 197 18.33 -6.92 -10.65
CA PHE A 197 18.46 -5.67 -11.41
C PHE A 197 17.15 -4.87 -11.47
N PRO A 198 15.99 -5.47 -11.85
CA PRO A 198 14.72 -4.75 -11.83
C PRO A 198 14.31 -4.33 -10.43
N SER A 199 14.61 -5.14 -9.42
CA SER A 199 14.37 -4.84 -8.00
C SER A 199 15.10 -3.59 -7.54
N ASN A 200 16.40 -3.44 -7.85
CA ASN A 200 17.17 -2.25 -7.49
C ASN A 200 16.68 -1.00 -8.21
N VAL A 201 16.32 -1.10 -9.50
CA VAL A 201 15.73 0.02 -10.26
C VAL A 201 14.39 0.45 -9.64
N ALA A 202 13.49 -0.51 -9.39
CA ALA A 202 12.19 -0.23 -8.80
C ALA A 202 12.30 0.39 -7.40
N HIS A 203 13.23 -0.10 -6.57
CA HIS A 203 13.48 0.45 -5.25
C HIS A 203 13.90 1.93 -5.30
N GLN A 204 14.84 2.29 -6.19
CA GLN A 204 15.30 3.68 -6.32
C GLN A 204 14.18 4.62 -6.79
N VAL A 205 13.36 4.18 -7.76
CA VAL A 205 12.21 4.96 -8.24
C VAL A 205 11.14 5.08 -7.15
N LEU A 206 10.88 4.04 -6.35
CA LEU A 206 9.94 4.12 -5.23
C LEU A 206 10.41 5.05 -4.10
N MET A 207 11.71 5.07 -3.79
CA MET A 207 12.27 5.94 -2.73
C MET A 207 12.27 7.42 -3.11
N LYS A 208 12.65 7.71 -4.36
CA LYS A 208 12.91 9.08 -4.84
C LYS A 208 11.74 9.65 -5.64
N GLY A 209 10.78 8.83 -6.06
CA GLY A 209 9.62 9.24 -6.85
C GLY A 209 9.92 9.25 -8.35
N ARG A 210 9.45 10.28 -9.06
CA ARG A 210 9.62 10.40 -10.51
C ARG A 210 11.09 10.64 -10.86
N LEU A 211 11.65 9.80 -11.74
CA LEU A 211 13.07 9.87 -12.13
C LEU A 211 13.25 9.78 -13.65
N SER A 212 14.28 10.44 -14.17
CA SER A 212 14.71 10.28 -15.57
C SER A 212 15.62 9.05 -15.72
N LEU A 213 15.80 8.55 -16.96
CA LEU A 213 16.72 7.44 -17.22
C LEU A 213 18.16 7.74 -16.73
N VAL A 214 18.62 8.98 -16.89
CA VAL A 214 19.97 9.41 -16.49
C VAL A 214 20.11 9.36 -14.97
N ASP A 215 19.08 9.79 -14.25
CA ASP A 215 19.08 9.79 -12.79
C ASP A 215 19.00 8.36 -12.24
N ILE A 216 18.20 7.49 -12.87
CA ILE A 216 18.14 6.07 -12.49
C ILE A 216 19.51 5.40 -12.63
N VAL A 217 20.22 5.64 -13.74
CA VAL A 217 21.58 5.12 -13.94
C VAL A 217 22.54 5.62 -12.86
N ARG A 218 22.47 6.92 -12.53
CA ARG A 218 23.30 7.52 -11.47
C ARG A 218 23.03 6.89 -10.10
N PHE A 219 21.77 6.74 -9.71
CA PHE A 219 21.39 6.23 -8.39
C PHE A 219 21.58 4.72 -8.25
N THR A 220 21.35 3.94 -9.31
CA THR A 220 21.51 2.48 -9.27
C THR A 220 22.95 2.02 -9.48
N LYS A 221 23.83 2.89 -10.00
CA LYS A 221 25.20 2.55 -10.43
C LYS A 221 25.26 1.38 -11.44
N LEU A 222 24.15 1.09 -12.11
CA LEU A 222 24.06 0.08 -13.16
C LEU A 222 24.39 0.68 -14.52
N THR A 223 24.72 -0.18 -15.49
CA THR A 223 24.92 0.29 -16.87
C THR A 223 23.59 0.75 -17.49
N GLN A 224 23.63 1.72 -18.41
CA GLN A 224 22.42 2.21 -19.08
C GLN A 224 21.66 1.08 -19.80
N ARG A 225 22.37 0.08 -20.33
CA ARG A 225 21.77 -1.11 -20.96
C ARG A 225 20.94 -1.92 -19.96
N GLN A 226 21.51 -2.26 -18.80
CA GLN A 226 20.83 -3.01 -17.75
C GLN A 226 19.61 -2.26 -17.21
N VAL A 227 19.71 -0.94 -17.06
CA VAL A 227 18.57 -0.11 -16.63
C VAL A 227 17.46 -0.12 -17.67
N ARG A 228 17.79 -0.01 -18.96
CA ARG A 228 16.78 -0.10 -20.05
C ARG A 228 16.10 -1.46 -20.08
N GLU A 229 16.87 -2.55 -20.05
CA GLU A 229 16.33 -3.91 -20.02
C GLU A 229 15.40 -4.11 -18.80
N SER A 230 15.82 -3.63 -17.63
CA SER A 230 15.02 -3.68 -16.40
C SER A 230 13.72 -2.86 -16.52
N LEU A 231 13.79 -1.64 -17.04
CA LEU A 231 12.61 -0.80 -17.25
C LEU A 231 11.64 -1.40 -18.25
N THR A 232 12.12 -2.01 -19.34
CA THR A 232 11.28 -2.70 -20.32
C THR A 232 10.48 -3.82 -19.66
N VAL A 233 11.11 -4.65 -18.82
CA VAL A 233 10.41 -5.71 -18.08
C VAL A 233 9.36 -5.14 -17.13
N LEU A 234 9.67 -4.06 -16.41
CA LEU A 234 8.72 -3.43 -15.47
C LEU A 234 7.53 -2.74 -16.18
N ILE A 235 7.76 -2.16 -17.36
CA ILE A 235 6.71 -1.57 -18.21
C ILE A 235 5.82 -2.67 -18.80
N GLN A 236 6.42 -3.77 -19.27
CA GLN A 236 5.71 -4.92 -19.81
C GLN A 236 4.71 -5.51 -18.81
N HIS A 237 5.09 -5.58 -17.53
CA HIS A 237 4.22 -6.04 -16.44
C HIS A 237 3.28 -4.94 -15.89
N GLY A 238 3.31 -3.73 -16.47
CA GLY A 238 2.45 -2.62 -16.06
C GLY A 238 2.72 -2.06 -14.66
N LEU A 239 3.93 -2.29 -14.12
CA LEU A 239 4.36 -1.78 -12.81
C LEU A 239 4.97 -0.38 -12.90
N CYS A 240 5.60 -0.09 -14.04
CA CYS A 240 6.18 1.20 -14.36
C CYS A 240 5.26 1.98 -15.30
N TYR A 241 4.92 3.20 -14.91
CA TYR A 241 4.39 4.21 -15.81
C TYR A 241 5.54 5.05 -16.37
N PHE A 242 5.37 5.52 -17.60
CA PHE A 242 6.27 6.48 -18.19
C PHE A 242 5.46 7.65 -18.74
N THR A 243 6.02 8.83 -18.62
CA THR A 243 5.45 10.06 -19.15
C THR A 243 6.44 10.63 -20.14
N GLU A 244 6.01 10.65 -21.39
CA GLU A 244 6.69 11.34 -22.48
C GLU A 244 6.12 12.76 -22.56
N PRO A 245 6.94 13.80 -22.34
CA PRO A 245 6.50 15.17 -22.53
C PRO A 245 6.12 15.40 -23.99
N VAL A 246 5.13 16.28 -24.22
CA VAL A 246 4.66 16.63 -25.56
C VAL A 246 5.84 17.20 -26.34
N GLN A 247 6.08 16.66 -27.53
CA GLN A 247 7.22 16.99 -28.36
C GLN A 247 7.09 18.41 -28.91
N ASN A 248 7.46 19.42 -28.12
CA ASN A 248 7.74 20.75 -28.66
C ASN A 248 9.01 20.65 -29.52
N LEU A 249 8.94 21.09 -30.78
CA LEU A 249 9.98 20.90 -31.81
C LEU A 249 11.39 21.43 -31.43
N THR A 250 11.54 22.14 -30.31
CA THR A 250 12.75 22.85 -29.93
C THR A 250 13.51 22.25 -28.75
N VAL A 251 12.87 21.48 -27.86
CA VAL A 251 13.53 20.91 -26.66
C VAL A 251 13.04 19.47 -26.42
N ARG A 252 13.94 18.49 -26.56
CA ARG A 252 13.67 17.10 -26.22
C ARG A 252 13.76 16.92 -24.71
N GLU A 253 12.65 17.17 -24.03
CA GLU A 253 12.54 16.93 -22.58
C GLU A 253 12.70 15.42 -22.25
N PRO A 254 13.32 15.08 -21.11
CA PRO A 254 13.58 13.69 -20.74
C PRO A 254 12.31 12.95 -20.36
N THR A 255 12.26 11.65 -20.65
CA THR A 255 11.19 10.77 -20.20
C THR A 255 11.29 10.51 -18.70
N PHE A 256 10.16 10.63 -18.01
CA PHE A 256 10.09 10.38 -16.57
C PHE A 256 9.40 9.04 -16.30
N TYR A 257 10.00 8.25 -15.41
CA TYR A 257 9.48 6.95 -14.98
C TYR A 257 8.93 7.05 -13.55
N GLN A 258 7.78 6.43 -13.32
CA GLN A 258 7.13 6.36 -12.01
C GLN A 258 6.67 4.92 -11.74
N MET A 259 6.94 4.40 -10.55
CA MET A 259 6.43 3.09 -10.12
C MET A 259 5.05 3.20 -9.47
N ASP A 260 4.21 2.20 -9.70
CA ASP A 260 2.96 2.00 -8.98
C ASP A 260 3.12 1.00 -7.83
N ALA A 261 3.24 1.52 -6.60
CA ALA A 261 3.35 0.68 -5.41
C ALA A 261 2.14 -0.23 -5.20
N ASN A 262 0.94 0.18 -5.65
CA ASN A 262 -0.28 -0.61 -5.40
C ASN A 262 -0.30 -1.87 -6.28
N LYS A 263 0.07 -1.73 -7.56
CA LYS A 263 0.15 -2.87 -8.48
C LYS A 263 1.21 -3.89 -8.08
N ILE A 264 2.35 -3.43 -7.55
CA ILE A 264 3.37 -4.32 -6.99
C ILE A 264 2.78 -5.12 -5.82
N MET A 265 2.02 -4.47 -4.94
CA MET A 265 1.40 -5.14 -3.81
C MET A 265 0.28 -6.10 -4.22
N PHE A 266 -0.46 -5.82 -5.29
CA PHE A 266 -1.49 -6.74 -5.78
C PHE A 266 -0.92 -8.06 -6.29
N ARG A 267 0.37 -8.12 -6.65
CA ARG A 267 1.03 -9.37 -7.04
C ARG A 267 1.16 -10.36 -5.89
N LEU A 268 1.13 -9.88 -4.65
CA LEU A 268 1.01 -10.76 -3.49
C LEU A 268 -0.26 -11.63 -3.52
N ARG A 269 -1.30 -11.19 -4.25
CA ARG A 269 -2.60 -11.87 -4.37
C ARG A 269 -2.68 -12.84 -5.52
N MET A 270 -1.60 -13.05 -6.27
CA MET A 270 -1.62 -13.90 -7.47
C MET A 270 -2.24 -15.28 -7.19
N GLY A 271 -1.85 -15.94 -6.09
CA GLY A 271 -2.41 -17.25 -5.72
C GLY A 271 -3.92 -17.21 -5.42
N SER A 272 -4.40 -16.17 -4.72
CA SER A 272 -5.83 -16.00 -4.44
C SER A 272 -6.64 -15.68 -5.70
N ILE A 273 -6.05 -14.91 -6.62
CA ILE A 273 -6.65 -14.58 -7.92
C ILE A 273 -6.80 -15.84 -8.77
N LEU A 274 -5.73 -16.64 -8.88
CA LEU A 274 -5.74 -17.89 -9.63
C LEU A 274 -6.79 -18.87 -9.09
N ARG A 275 -6.92 -18.98 -7.77
CA ARG A 275 -7.96 -19.80 -7.15
C ARG A 275 -9.37 -19.31 -7.51
N LEU A 276 -9.60 -18.00 -7.48
CA LEU A 276 -10.91 -17.44 -7.84
C LEU A 276 -11.22 -17.66 -9.33
N THR A 277 -10.22 -17.57 -10.21
CA THR A 277 -10.40 -17.91 -11.63
C THR A 277 -10.71 -19.37 -11.84
N GLU A 278 -10.09 -20.27 -11.08
CA GLU A 278 -10.37 -21.70 -11.14
C GLU A 278 -11.81 -22.02 -10.74
N GLU A 279 -12.30 -21.41 -9.65
CA GLU A 279 -13.67 -21.57 -9.16
C GLU A 279 -14.72 -21.01 -10.15
N THR A 280 -14.36 -20.10 -11.05
CA THR A 280 -15.31 -19.40 -11.95
C THR A 280 -15.23 -19.83 -13.42
N PHE A 281 -14.04 -20.17 -13.92
CA PHE A 281 -13.76 -20.48 -15.33
C PHE A 281 -13.03 -21.83 -15.51
N ASN A 282 -12.97 -22.66 -14.47
CA ASN A 282 -12.27 -23.94 -14.45
C ASN A 282 -10.75 -23.82 -14.71
N LYS A 283 -10.13 -24.93 -15.11
CA LYS A 283 -8.68 -25.03 -15.35
C LYS A 283 -8.21 -24.15 -16.51
N GLU A 284 -8.98 -24.09 -17.60
CA GLU A 284 -8.65 -23.29 -18.79
C GLU A 284 -8.45 -21.80 -18.47
N GLY A 285 -9.36 -21.21 -17.69
CA GLY A 285 -9.24 -19.81 -17.26
C GLY A 285 -8.04 -19.56 -16.34
N THR A 286 -7.65 -20.56 -15.55
CA THR A 286 -6.49 -20.50 -14.65
C THR A 286 -5.18 -20.49 -15.45
N GLU A 287 -5.10 -21.29 -16.51
CA GLU A 287 -3.94 -21.31 -17.40
C GLU A 287 -3.81 -19.98 -18.16
N ILE A 288 -4.90 -19.47 -18.72
CA ILE A 288 -4.92 -18.13 -19.37
C ILE A 288 -4.43 -17.06 -18.38
N CYS A 289 -4.97 -17.04 -17.16
CA CYS A 289 -4.60 -16.06 -16.15
C CYS A 289 -3.13 -16.21 -15.72
N THR A 290 -2.63 -17.44 -15.64
CA THR A 290 -1.21 -17.72 -15.35
C THR A 290 -0.30 -17.17 -16.45
N GLN A 291 -0.64 -17.38 -17.73
CA GLN A 291 0.13 -16.82 -18.84
C GLN A 291 0.13 -15.28 -18.83
N LEU A 292 -1.00 -14.66 -18.49
CA LEU A 292 -1.09 -13.20 -18.32
C LEU A 292 -0.24 -12.70 -17.15
N PHE A 293 -0.14 -13.44 -16.04
CA PHE A 293 0.74 -13.05 -14.94
C PHE A 293 2.23 -13.19 -15.27
N LEU A 294 2.61 -14.26 -15.99
CA LEU A 294 4.01 -14.52 -16.37
C LEU A 294 4.55 -13.54 -17.41
N HIS A 295 3.72 -13.13 -18.37
CA HIS A 295 4.14 -12.26 -19.49
C HIS A 295 3.65 -10.81 -19.35
N GLY A 296 2.72 -10.52 -18.44
CA GLY A 296 2.14 -9.20 -18.24
C GLY A 296 1.11 -8.83 -19.31
N ARG A 297 1.53 -8.07 -20.32
CA ARG A 297 0.69 -7.61 -21.44
C ARG A 297 0.81 -8.59 -22.60
N LEU A 298 -0.27 -9.28 -22.95
CA LEU A 298 -0.26 -10.29 -24.02
C LEU A 298 -1.38 -10.04 -25.03
N THR A 299 -1.11 -10.27 -26.31
CA THR A 299 -2.15 -10.33 -27.35
C THR A 299 -2.74 -11.73 -27.43
N LEU A 300 -3.87 -11.86 -28.11
CA LEU A 300 -4.50 -13.16 -28.34
C LEU A 300 -3.60 -14.08 -29.20
N THR A 301 -2.86 -13.51 -30.15
CA THR A 301 -1.86 -14.22 -30.95
C THR A 301 -0.70 -14.72 -30.09
N GLY A 302 -0.17 -13.88 -29.19
CA GLY A 302 0.87 -14.28 -28.24
C GLY A 302 0.39 -15.36 -27.28
N LEU A 303 -0.87 -15.31 -26.84
CA LEU A 303 -1.48 -16.36 -26.03
C LEU A 303 -1.52 -17.71 -26.76
N LYS A 304 -1.82 -17.69 -28.06
CA LYS A 304 -1.81 -18.89 -28.90
C LYS A 304 -0.42 -19.52 -29.02
N GLU A 305 0.61 -18.69 -29.14
CA GLU A 305 2.00 -19.15 -29.19
C GLU A 305 2.45 -19.75 -27.85
N CYS A 306 2.08 -19.11 -26.73
CA CYS A 306 2.38 -19.62 -25.39
C CYS A 306 1.65 -20.95 -25.07
N LEU A 307 0.43 -21.13 -25.59
CA LEU A 307 -0.41 -22.32 -25.38
C LEU A 307 -0.26 -23.37 -26.50
N ALA A 308 0.80 -23.32 -27.30
CA ALA A 308 1.02 -24.20 -28.45
C ALA A 308 1.11 -25.71 -28.10
N HIS A 309 1.12 -26.07 -26.82
CA HIS A 309 1.09 -27.47 -26.36
C HIS A 309 -0.31 -28.11 -26.41
N ASP A 310 -1.40 -27.34 -26.46
CA ASP A 310 -2.78 -27.84 -26.32
C ASP A 310 -3.71 -27.33 -27.44
N ILE A 311 -3.24 -27.49 -28.69
CA ILE A 311 -3.85 -26.91 -29.91
C ILE A 311 -5.30 -27.40 -30.13
N ASP A 312 -5.61 -28.63 -29.71
CA ASP A 312 -6.94 -29.24 -29.89
C ASP A 312 -8.04 -28.53 -29.08
N ASN A 313 -7.68 -27.87 -27.97
CA ASN A 313 -8.60 -27.19 -27.06
C ASN A 313 -8.71 -25.67 -27.32
N TRP A 314 -8.03 -25.12 -28.32
CA TRP A 314 -7.95 -23.67 -28.57
C TRP A 314 -9.33 -22.98 -28.64
N LYS A 315 -10.35 -23.63 -29.20
CA LYS A 315 -11.72 -23.07 -29.26
C LYS A 315 -12.33 -22.89 -27.88
N SER A 316 -12.02 -23.77 -26.93
CA SER A 316 -12.48 -23.67 -25.54
C SER A 316 -11.77 -22.52 -24.82
N TYR A 317 -10.44 -22.40 -25.00
CA TYR A 317 -9.66 -21.26 -24.51
C TYR A 317 -10.15 -19.93 -25.09
N LEU A 318 -10.52 -19.88 -26.38
CA LEU A 318 -11.07 -18.68 -26.99
C LEU A 318 -12.42 -18.30 -26.38
N ARG A 319 -13.30 -19.28 -26.15
CA ARG A 319 -14.60 -19.06 -25.52
C ARG A 319 -14.44 -18.53 -24.09
N THR A 320 -13.57 -19.16 -23.29
CA THR A 320 -13.31 -18.75 -21.91
C THR A 320 -12.62 -17.38 -21.86
N PHE A 321 -11.69 -17.09 -22.78
CA PHE A 321 -11.07 -15.77 -22.89
C PHE A 321 -12.09 -14.66 -23.18
N THR A 322 -12.98 -14.88 -24.16
CA THR A 322 -14.08 -13.96 -24.47
C THR A 322 -15.01 -13.78 -23.27
N GLU A 323 -15.33 -14.86 -22.54
CA GLU A 323 -16.16 -14.79 -21.35
C GLU A 323 -15.49 -13.98 -20.21
N MET A 324 -14.18 -14.17 -20.02
CA MET A 324 -13.39 -13.42 -19.04
C MET A 324 -13.30 -11.93 -19.39
N ALA A 325 -13.17 -11.60 -20.67
CA ALA A 325 -13.21 -10.22 -21.17
C ALA A 325 -14.61 -9.61 -20.96
N ASN A 326 -15.68 -10.31 -21.32
CA ASN A 326 -17.07 -9.86 -21.14
C ASN A 326 -17.40 -9.59 -19.67
N LYS A 327 -16.95 -10.47 -18.77
CA LYS A 327 -17.14 -10.32 -17.32
C LYS A 327 -16.12 -9.35 -16.66
N ARG A 328 -15.21 -8.75 -17.45
CA ARG A 328 -14.18 -7.77 -17.05
C ARG A 328 -13.14 -8.29 -16.05
N TYR A 329 -12.87 -9.60 -16.04
CA TYR A 329 -11.75 -10.17 -15.29
C TYR A 329 -10.41 -9.86 -15.96
N ILE A 330 -10.44 -9.65 -17.28
CA ILE A 330 -9.32 -9.21 -18.09
C ILE A 330 -9.74 -7.89 -18.76
N THR A 331 -8.82 -6.94 -18.85
CA THR A 331 -9.03 -5.62 -19.46
C THR A 331 -8.04 -5.39 -20.59
N ALA A 332 -8.54 -4.80 -21.67
CA ALA A 332 -7.72 -4.28 -22.76
C ALA A 332 -6.81 -3.15 -22.24
N VAL A 333 -5.59 -3.08 -22.78
CA VAL A 333 -4.59 -2.06 -22.45
C VAL A 333 -4.39 -1.16 -23.65
N LEU A 334 -4.87 0.08 -23.53
CA LEU A 334 -4.54 1.14 -24.47
C LEU A 334 -3.17 1.75 -24.18
N PRO A 335 -2.49 2.37 -25.16
CA PRO A 335 -1.22 3.08 -24.93
C PRO A 335 -1.31 4.10 -23.79
N GLU A 336 -2.45 4.76 -23.64
CA GLU A 336 -2.74 5.72 -22.58
C GLU A 336 -2.70 5.10 -21.18
N HIS A 337 -2.97 3.80 -21.07
CA HIS A 337 -2.92 3.08 -19.80
C HIS A 337 -1.51 2.93 -19.21
N SER A 338 -0.48 3.23 -20.01
CA SER A 338 0.92 3.28 -19.56
C SER A 338 1.31 4.59 -18.89
N ARG A 339 0.42 5.60 -18.89
CA ARG A 339 0.59 6.86 -18.17
C ARG A 339 -0.06 6.79 -16.79
N SER A 340 0.49 7.52 -15.81
CA SER A 340 -0.10 7.60 -14.49
C SER A 340 -1.48 8.27 -14.54
N ALA A 341 -2.41 7.87 -13.67
CA ALA A 341 -3.76 8.45 -13.63
C ALA A 341 -3.74 9.96 -13.38
N LEU A 342 -2.78 10.44 -12.56
CA LEU A 342 -2.59 11.86 -12.31
C LEU A 342 -2.11 12.59 -13.56
N ASP A 343 -1.18 12.02 -14.32
CA ASP A 343 -0.69 12.66 -15.54
C ASP A 343 -1.73 12.67 -16.66
N ARG A 344 -2.60 11.65 -16.72
CA ARG A 344 -3.77 11.69 -17.63
C ARG A 344 -4.72 12.82 -17.26
N LEU A 345 -4.98 13.00 -15.97
CA LEU A 345 -5.79 14.10 -15.45
C LEU A 345 -5.18 15.45 -15.77
N LEU A 346 -3.87 15.63 -15.55
CA LEU A 346 -3.19 16.87 -15.88
C LEU A 346 -3.19 17.15 -17.39
N ALA A 347 -2.98 16.12 -18.23
CA ALA A 347 -3.03 16.28 -19.68
C ALA A 347 -4.45 16.60 -20.21
N ALA A 348 -5.49 16.03 -19.59
CA ALA A 348 -6.88 16.37 -19.89
C ALA A 348 -7.21 17.80 -19.41
N GLU A 349 -6.75 18.18 -18.22
CA GLU A 349 -6.89 19.55 -17.70
C GLU A 349 -6.19 20.57 -18.62
N GLU A 350 -5.00 20.25 -19.14
CA GLU A 350 -4.25 21.11 -20.07
C GLU A 350 -4.99 21.28 -21.41
N LYS A 351 -5.48 20.20 -22.00
CA LYS A 351 -6.30 20.24 -23.23
C LYS A 351 -7.59 21.03 -23.05
N GLU A 352 -8.26 20.90 -21.91
CA GLU A 352 -9.47 21.68 -21.62
C GLU A 352 -9.12 23.14 -21.32
N ALA A 353 -7.99 23.42 -20.68
CA ALA A 353 -7.53 24.78 -20.40
C ALA A 353 -7.17 25.56 -21.67
N GLU A 354 -6.62 24.91 -22.70
CA GLU A 354 -6.36 25.54 -24.01
C GLU A 354 -7.61 26.12 -24.68
N LYS A 355 -8.81 25.64 -24.31
CA LYS A 355 -10.09 26.16 -24.82
C LYS A 355 -10.48 27.51 -24.20
N TYR A 356 -9.87 27.89 -23.08
CA TYR A 356 -10.18 29.12 -22.35
C TYR A 356 -9.05 30.14 -22.50
N THR A 357 -9.37 31.37 -22.89
CA THR A 357 -8.38 32.45 -23.08
C THR A 357 -8.04 33.21 -21.80
N ILE A 358 -8.93 33.21 -20.81
CA ILE A 358 -8.74 33.82 -19.48
C ILE A 358 -9.33 32.85 -18.45
N THR A 359 -8.58 32.52 -17.41
CA THR A 359 -8.98 31.53 -16.40
C THR A 359 -9.42 32.19 -15.10
N THR A 360 -10.73 32.34 -14.88
CA THR A 360 -11.28 32.69 -13.56
C THR A 360 -11.31 31.48 -12.62
N THR A 361 -11.43 31.69 -11.30
CA THR A 361 -11.44 30.60 -10.30
C THR A 361 -12.61 29.61 -10.46
N LYS A 362 -13.76 30.08 -10.97
CA LYS A 362 -14.91 29.22 -11.28
C LYS A 362 -14.69 28.40 -12.56
N GLU A 363 -14.06 28.99 -13.58
CA GLU A 363 -13.70 28.30 -14.82
C GLU A 363 -12.63 27.25 -14.58
N LEU A 364 -11.64 27.50 -13.71
CA LEU A 364 -10.68 26.47 -13.28
C LEU A 364 -11.38 25.28 -12.62
N GLN A 365 -12.37 25.50 -11.76
CA GLN A 365 -13.15 24.39 -11.18
C GLN A 365 -13.99 23.66 -12.23
N ALA A 366 -14.52 24.37 -13.23
CA ALA A 366 -15.26 23.77 -14.33
C ALA A 366 -14.35 22.92 -15.24
N ILE A 367 -13.15 23.42 -15.58
CA ILE A 367 -12.11 22.69 -16.33
C ILE A 367 -11.76 21.39 -15.61
N LYS A 368 -11.52 21.45 -14.29
CA LYS A 368 -11.20 20.25 -13.50
C LYS A 368 -12.34 19.22 -13.48
N ARG A 369 -13.59 19.69 -13.42
CA ARG A 369 -14.76 18.80 -13.49
C ARG A 369 -14.92 18.19 -14.88
N ALA A 370 -14.80 19.00 -15.93
CA ALA A 370 -14.89 18.54 -17.31
C ALA A 370 -13.78 17.53 -17.66
N ALA A 371 -12.54 17.79 -17.24
CA ALA A 371 -11.44 16.85 -17.39
C ALA A 371 -11.67 15.53 -16.63
N TYR A 372 -12.22 15.61 -15.41
CA TYR A 372 -12.58 14.42 -14.64
C TYR A 372 -13.71 13.62 -15.30
N ASP A 373 -14.75 14.30 -15.77
CA ASP A 373 -15.89 13.69 -16.47
C ASP A 373 -15.45 13.08 -17.81
N GLN A 374 -14.50 13.70 -18.52
CA GLN A 374 -13.91 13.14 -19.73
C GLN A 374 -13.14 11.85 -19.43
N ILE A 375 -12.32 11.82 -18.38
CA ILE A 375 -11.60 10.60 -17.99
C ILE A 375 -12.56 9.51 -17.52
N GLN A 376 -13.64 9.87 -16.83
CA GLN A 376 -14.69 8.91 -16.48
C GLN A 376 -15.44 8.39 -17.72
N ALA A 377 -15.65 9.24 -18.73
CA ALA A 377 -16.25 8.85 -20.00
C ALA A 377 -15.29 7.95 -20.80
N GLU A 378 -14.00 8.27 -20.87
CA GLU A 378 -12.96 7.42 -21.45
C GLU A 378 -12.90 6.06 -20.74
N PHE A 379 -12.92 6.05 -19.40
CA PHE A 379 -13.02 4.82 -18.61
C PHE A 379 -14.31 4.02 -18.88
N ASN A 380 -15.42 4.70 -19.21
CA ASN A 380 -16.66 4.04 -19.64
C ASN A 380 -16.59 3.53 -21.09
N VAL A 381 -15.76 4.11 -21.96
CA VAL A 381 -15.51 3.64 -23.33
C VAL A 381 -14.52 2.46 -23.33
N ASP A 382 -13.58 2.43 -22.39
CA ASP A 382 -12.73 1.27 -22.08
C ASP A 382 -13.55 0.02 -21.73
N GLU A 383 -14.81 0.19 -21.28
CA GLU A 383 -15.75 -0.91 -21.04
C GLU A 383 -16.10 -1.73 -22.29
N MET A 384 -15.82 -1.18 -23.48
CA MET A 384 -16.07 -1.80 -24.78
C MET A 384 -14.80 -1.92 -25.63
N ALA A 385 -13.65 -1.46 -25.13
CA ALA A 385 -12.39 -1.48 -25.83
C ALA A 385 -11.85 -2.91 -25.96
N GLY A 386 -11.52 -3.31 -27.19
CA GLY A 386 -11.00 -4.65 -27.52
C GLY A 386 -12.08 -5.69 -27.90
N MET A 387 -13.36 -5.32 -27.90
CA MET A 387 -14.45 -6.17 -28.38
C MET A 387 -14.95 -5.68 -29.74
N LYS A 388 -14.85 -6.52 -30.78
CA LYS A 388 -15.44 -6.25 -32.09
C LYS A 388 -16.86 -6.81 -32.12
N ARG A 389 -17.83 -5.98 -32.50
CA ARG A 389 -19.14 -6.48 -32.91
C ARG A 389 -18.95 -7.24 -34.22
N LYS A 390 -19.41 -8.49 -34.29
CA LYS A 390 -19.45 -9.24 -35.55
C LYS A 390 -20.26 -8.43 -36.56
N ALA A 391 -19.67 -8.08 -37.70
CA ALA A 391 -20.45 -7.58 -38.83
C ALA A 391 -21.30 -8.75 -39.33
N VAL A 392 -22.56 -8.78 -38.92
CA VAL A 392 -23.53 -9.73 -39.47
C VAL A 392 -23.99 -9.13 -40.80
N ASP A 393 -23.71 -9.83 -41.91
CA ASP A 393 -24.28 -9.46 -43.20
C ASP A 393 -25.80 -9.42 -43.09
N ALA A 394 -26.42 -8.35 -43.58
CA ALA A 394 -27.86 -8.13 -43.51
C ALA A 394 -28.70 -9.20 -44.27
N MET A 395 -28.04 -10.16 -44.94
CA MET A 395 -28.62 -11.28 -45.68
C MET A 395 -28.76 -12.57 -44.86
N ASP A 396 -28.15 -12.67 -43.67
CA ASP A 396 -28.05 -13.92 -42.90
C ASP A 396 -29.11 -14.07 -41.78
N PHE A 397 -30.18 -13.28 -41.82
CA PHE A 397 -31.38 -13.53 -41.01
C PHE A 397 -32.07 -14.81 -41.52
N PRO A 398 -32.22 -15.89 -40.73
CA PRO A 398 -33.24 -16.88 -41.01
C PRO A 398 -34.57 -16.20 -40.74
N SER A 399 -35.24 -15.83 -41.82
CA SER A 399 -36.60 -15.29 -41.83
C SER A 399 -37.57 -16.30 -41.22
N LYS A 400 -37.76 -16.27 -39.90
CA LYS A 400 -38.98 -16.82 -39.27
C LYS A 400 -39.88 -15.65 -38.90
N ARG A 401 -40.70 -15.30 -39.88
CA ARG A 401 -41.86 -14.43 -39.75
C ARG A 401 -42.73 -14.91 -38.58
N PHE A 402 -43.21 -13.93 -37.82
CA PHE A 402 -44.49 -13.94 -37.12
C PHE A 402 -45.50 -14.83 -37.86
N ALA A 403 -45.81 -15.97 -37.28
CA ALA A 403 -47.08 -16.66 -37.51
C ALA A 403 -47.67 -16.86 -36.12
N LEU A 404 -48.77 -16.15 -35.85
CA LEU A 404 -49.73 -16.58 -34.84
C LEU A 404 -50.21 -17.96 -35.28
N ASP A 405 -49.93 -18.97 -34.46
CA ASP A 405 -50.84 -20.09 -34.35
C ASP A 405 -50.83 -20.62 -32.91
N ASN A 406 -52.03 -20.88 -32.42
CA ASN A 406 -52.27 -21.49 -31.12
C ASN A 406 -51.69 -22.89 -31.12
N ASP A 407 -50.90 -23.25 -30.11
CA ASP A 407 -51.10 -24.51 -29.39
C ASP A 407 -50.26 -24.58 -28.11
N MET A 408 -50.91 -25.09 -27.07
CA MET A 408 -50.34 -25.41 -25.78
C MET A 408 -49.32 -26.55 -25.92
N ASP A 409 -48.10 -26.36 -25.42
CA ASP A 409 -47.52 -27.26 -24.43
C ASP A 409 -46.22 -26.69 -23.84
N GLY A 410 -46.12 -26.79 -22.52
CA GLY A 410 -45.08 -26.16 -21.70
C GLY A 410 -43.76 -26.91 -21.70
N ALA A 411 -42.70 -26.23 -22.11
CA ALA A 411 -41.30 -26.49 -21.70
C ALA A 411 -40.43 -25.27 -22.04
N GLY A 412 -40.59 -24.18 -21.29
CA GLY A 412 -39.87 -22.92 -21.49
C GLY A 412 -38.41 -22.98 -21.05
N GLY A 413 -37.54 -23.55 -21.88
CA GLY A 413 -36.09 -23.35 -21.80
C GLY A 413 -35.69 -22.10 -22.57
N GLN A 414 -35.58 -20.95 -21.89
CA GLN A 414 -34.98 -19.74 -22.46
C GLN A 414 -33.48 -19.95 -22.73
N ARG A 415 -33.12 -20.42 -23.93
CA ARG A 415 -31.76 -20.22 -24.45
C ARG A 415 -31.66 -18.75 -24.89
N LYS A 416 -31.08 -17.91 -24.04
CA LYS A 416 -30.62 -16.56 -24.43
C LYS A 416 -29.58 -16.73 -25.54
N GLU A 417 -29.82 -16.10 -26.69
CA GLU A 417 -28.81 -15.88 -27.73
C GLU A 417 -27.64 -15.09 -27.10
N GLU A 418 -26.51 -15.77 -26.86
CA GLU A 418 -25.24 -15.11 -26.59
C GLU A 418 -24.78 -14.49 -27.93
N GLU A 419 -24.90 -13.16 -28.07
CA GLU A 419 -24.17 -12.43 -29.11
C GLU A 419 -22.69 -12.82 -29.01
N LEU A 420 -22.19 -13.54 -30.02
CA LEU A 420 -20.78 -13.92 -30.17
C LEU A 420 -19.96 -12.65 -30.43
N ILE A 421 -19.59 -11.96 -29.36
CA ILE A 421 -18.65 -10.84 -29.37
C ILE A 421 -17.25 -11.43 -29.58
N GLU A 422 -16.59 -11.09 -30.69
CA GLU A 422 -15.21 -11.53 -30.96
C GLU A 422 -14.21 -10.50 -30.41
N VAL A 423 -13.12 -11.00 -29.82
CA VAL A 423 -12.08 -10.15 -29.25
C VAL A 423 -11.09 -9.73 -30.34
N ASP A 424 -10.66 -8.47 -30.32
CA ASP A 424 -9.68 -7.96 -31.28
C ASP A 424 -8.29 -8.60 -31.02
N GLU A 425 -7.75 -9.28 -32.03
CA GLU A 425 -6.47 -9.98 -31.96
C GLU A 425 -5.27 -9.03 -31.78
N THR A 426 -5.42 -7.74 -32.11
CA THR A 426 -4.35 -6.74 -32.08
C THR A 426 -4.18 -6.04 -30.74
N VAL A 427 -5.12 -6.23 -29.82
CA VAL A 427 -5.17 -5.52 -28.54
C VAL A 427 -4.43 -6.31 -27.46
N TYR A 428 -3.67 -5.60 -26.62
CA TYR A 428 -3.01 -6.19 -25.46
C TYR A 428 -4.00 -6.32 -24.31
N PHE A 429 -4.00 -7.47 -23.65
CA PHE A 429 -4.83 -7.75 -22.49
C PHE A 429 -3.99 -7.90 -21.23
N THR A 430 -4.57 -7.50 -20.10
CA THR A 430 -3.99 -7.67 -18.76
C THR A 430 -5.06 -8.04 -17.74
N VAL A 431 -4.62 -8.61 -16.61
CA VAL A 431 -5.50 -8.95 -15.49
C VAL A 431 -6.06 -7.69 -14.83
N ASN A 432 -7.38 -7.65 -14.63
CA ASN A 432 -8.05 -6.53 -13.97
C ASN A 432 -8.05 -6.69 -12.45
N TYR A 433 -7.03 -6.15 -11.77
CA TYR A 433 -6.90 -6.21 -10.31
C TYR A 433 -8.10 -5.60 -9.57
N ASP A 434 -8.72 -4.55 -10.08
CA ASP A 434 -9.83 -3.87 -9.40
C ASP A 434 -11.06 -4.77 -9.30
N LYS A 435 -11.37 -5.52 -10.37
CA LYS A 435 -12.49 -6.48 -10.36
C LYS A 435 -12.25 -7.60 -9.34
N TYR A 436 -11.05 -8.16 -9.27
CA TYR A 436 -10.71 -9.18 -8.27
C TYR A 436 -10.80 -8.62 -6.84
N ASN A 437 -10.24 -7.42 -6.61
CA ASN A 437 -10.29 -6.76 -5.32
C ASN A 437 -11.73 -6.49 -4.86
N MET A 438 -12.64 -6.17 -5.78
CA MET A 438 -14.07 -6.04 -5.47
C MET A 438 -14.69 -7.36 -5.03
N ILE A 439 -14.35 -8.46 -5.69
CA ILE A 439 -14.88 -9.78 -5.31
C ILE A 439 -14.34 -10.19 -3.94
N PHE A 440 -13.04 -10.00 -3.69
CA PHE A 440 -12.44 -10.27 -2.38
C PHE A 440 -13.08 -9.42 -1.26
N ARG A 441 -13.33 -8.13 -1.52
CA ARG A 441 -14.07 -7.25 -0.62
C ARG A 441 -15.46 -7.81 -0.32
N ASN A 442 -16.21 -8.18 -1.35
CA ASN A 442 -17.58 -8.69 -1.19
C ASN A 442 -17.59 -10.00 -0.37
N ASN A 443 -16.65 -10.92 -0.64
CA ASN A 443 -16.52 -12.17 0.12
C ASN A 443 -16.19 -11.90 1.60
N ILE A 444 -15.26 -11.00 1.88
CA ILE A 444 -14.89 -10.63 3.26
C ILE A 444 -16.05 -9.96 4.02
N ILE A 445 -16.91 -9.20 3.33
CA ILE A 445 -18.13 -8.63 3.93
C ILE A 445 -19.16 -9.73 4.22
N VAL A 446 -19.31 -10.71 3.32
CA VAL A 446 -20.18 -11.88 3.52
C VAL A 446 -19.72 -12.72 4.71
N ASP A 447 -18.42 -12.95 4.85
CA ASP A 447 -17.84 -13.65 5.99
C ASP A 447 -18.07 -12.87 7.29
N PHE A 448 -17.89 -11.54 7.25
CA PHE A 448 -18.14 -10.68 8.40
C PHE A 448 -19.61 -10.70 8.85
N ALA A 449 -20.56 -10.77 7.91
CA ALA A 449 -21.97 -10.93 8.22
C ALA A 449 -22.30 -12.32 8.78
N THR A 450 -21.66 -13.35 8.24
CA THR A 450 -21.81 -14.75 8.69
C THR A 450 -21.35 -14.93 10.13
N GLU A 451 -20.22 -14.32 10.51
CA GLU A 451 -19.68 -14.37 11.87
C GLU A 451 -20.48 -13.54 12.88
N ARG A 452 -21.08 -12.43 12.44
CA ARG A 452 -21.73 -11.46 13.34
C ARG A 452 -23.21 -11.74 13.55
N VAL A 453 -23.90 -12.23 12.52
CA VAL A 453 -25.34 -12.46 12.53
C VAL A 453 -25.62 -13.95 12.44
N ASN A 454 -25.60 -14.50 11.23
CA ASN A 454 -25.77 -15.92 10.94
C ASN A 454 -25.41 -16.21 9.47
N ARG A 455 -25.34 -17.51 9.13
CA ARG A 455 -25.00 -17.98 7.78
C ARG A 455 -25.99 -17.51 6.71
N THR A 456 -27.28 -17.47 7.02
CA THR A 456 -28.34 -17.05 6.11
C THR A 456 -28.30 -15.55 5.81
N ALA A 457 -27.98 -14.70 6.79
CA ALA A 457 -27.74 -13.27 6.56
C ALA A 457 -26.51 -13.02 5.67
N GLY A 458 -25.45 -13.82 5.81
CA GLY A 458 -24.31 -13.81 4.89
C GLY A 458 -24.73 -14.11 3.45
N GLN A 459 -25.59 -15.10 3.24
CA GLN A 459 -26.14 -15.43 1.92
C GLN A 459 -27.06 -14.34 1.36
N VAL A 460 -27.87 -13.69 2.19
CA VAL A 460 -28.68 -12.53 1.78
C VAL A 460 -27.77 -11.40 1.27
N ILE A 461 -26.68 -11.09 1.97
CA ILE A 461 -25.70 -10.08 1.54
C ILE A 461 -24.96 -10.53 0.27
N LYS A 462 -24.65 -11.81 0.13
CA LYS A 462 -24.09 -12.34 -1.12
C LYS A 462 -25.03 -12.09 -2.30
N ALA A 463 -26.33 -12.34 -2.14
CA ALA A 463 -27.33 -12.06 -3.15
C ALA A 463 -27.44 -10.55 -3.50
N PHE A 464 -27.27 -9.65 -2.52
CA PHE A 464 -27.15 -8.21 -2.79
C PHE A 464 -25.96 -7.89 -3.71
N PHE A 465 -24.80 -8.53 -3.48
CA PHE A 465 -23.61 -8.31 -4.32
C PHE A 465 -23.73 -8.95 -5.70
N GLU A 466 -24.40 -10.09 -5.83
CA GLU A 466 -24.68 -10.73 -7.12
C GLU A 466 -25.63 -9.88 -7.97
N PHE A 467 -26.68 -9.31 -7.37
CA PHE A 467 -27.56 -8.34 -8.05
C PHE A 467 -26.81 -7.08 -8.49
N GLY A 468 -25.90 -6.57 -7.66
CA GLY A 468 -25.12 -5.37 -7.92
C GLY A 468 -23.87 -5.56 -8.78
N LYS A 469 -23.59 -6.77 -9.29
CA LYS A 469 -22.29 -7.15 -9.90
C LYS A 469 -21.89 -6.28 -11.09
N ASP A 470 -22.87 -5.83 -11.88
CA ASP A 470 -22.68 -5.02 -13.08
C ASP A 470 -22.74 -3.51 -12.81
N GLY A 471 -23.36 -3.11 -11.69
CA GLY A 471 -23.50 -1.70 -11.30
C GLY A 471 -22.33 -1.16 -10.48
N MET A 472 -21.53 -2.03 -9.85
CA MET A 472 -20.34 -1.61 -9.08
C MET A 472 -19.12 -1.48 -10.00
N LYS A 473 -18.42 -0.34 -9.93
CA LYS A 473 -17.25 -0.03 -10.77
C LYS A 473 -15.93 0.05 -10.00
N SER A 474 -15.97 0.46 -8.73
CA SER A 474 -14.76 0.62 -7.91
C SER A 474 -14.88 0.01 -6.51
N VAL A 475 -13.73 -0.43 -5.98
CA VAL A 475 -13.60 -0.94 -4.60
C VAL A 475 -13.97 0.13 -3.57
N LYS A 476 -13.71 1.41 -3.87
CA LYS A 476 -13.85 2.53 -2.92
C LYS A 476 -15.25 3.14 -2.84
N GLU A 477 -16.21 2.66 -3.63
CA GLU A 477 -17.59 3.13 -3.59
C GLU A 477 -18.19 3.08 -2.18
N ASN A 478 -19.10 4.03 -1.90
CA ASN A 478 -19.69 4.18 -0.57
C ASN A 478 -20.91 3.29 -0.36
N ASP A 479 -21.67 3.03 -1.43
CA ASP A 479 -22.93 2.28 -1.40
C ASP A 479 -23.00 1.33 -2.59
N THR A 480 -23.65 0.18 -2.41
CA THR A 480 -24.00 -0.70 -3.53
C THR A 480 -25.22 -0.19 -4.30
N PRO A 481 -25.47 -0.69 -5.53
CA PRO A 481 -26.74 -0.49 -6.21
C PRO A 481 -27.94 -0.89 -5.34
N SER A 482 -29.05 -0.15 -5.49
CA SER A 482 -30.29 -0.39 -4.74
C SER A 482 -30.98 -1.67 -5.21
N ALA A 483 -31.34 -2.54 -4.26
CA ALA A 483 -32.11 -3.75 -4.53
C ALA A 483 -33.43 -3.76 -3.76
N THR A 484 -34.46 -4.38 -4.35
CA THR A 484 -35.73 -4.66 -3.66
C THR A 484 -35.68 -6.06 -3.03
N PRO A 485 -36.44 -6.32 -1.95
CA PRO A 485 -36.54 -7.66 -1.36
C PRO A 485 -36.97 -8.75 -2.35
N MET A 486 -37.72 -8.39 -3.39
CA MET A 486 -38.17 -9.31 -4.43
C MET A 486 -37.02 -9.76 -5.34
N HIS A 487 -36.15 -8.84 -5.75
CA HIS A 487 -34.97 -9.19 -6.55
C HIS A 487 -34.04 -10.15 -5.79
N ILE A 488 -33.91 -9.94 -4.48
CA ILE A 488 -33.07 -10.78 -3.62
C ILE A 488 -33.71 -12.15 -3.39
N ALA A 489 -35.03 -12.20 -3.14
CA ALA A 489 -35.75 -13.45 -2.96
C ALA A 489 -35.64 -14.37 -4.19
N ASN A 490 -35.59 -13.80 -5.39
CA ASN A 490 -35.43 -14.56 -6.64
C ASN A 490 -34.02 -15.17 -6.81
N LEU A 491 -33.00 -14.59 -6.18
CA LEU A 491 -31.62 -15.06 -6.25
C LEU A 491 -31.27 -16.09 -5.16
N LEU A 492 -32.08 -16.17 -4.10
CA LEU A 492 -31.87 -17.10 -3.00
C LEU A 492 -32.48 -18.47 -3.33
N SER A 493 -31.74 -19.55 -3.04
CA SER A 493 -32.27 -20.91 -3.13
C SER A 493 -33.37 -21.15 -2.09
N SER A 494 -34.44 -21.84 -2.50
CA SER A 494 -35.63 -22.14 -1.66
C SER A 494 -35.31 -22.82 -0.34
N ASP A 495 -34.22 -23.59 -0.29
CA ASP A 495 -33.83 -24.40 0.87
C ASP A 495 -33.38 -23.53 2.06
N ILE A 496 -32.75 -22.39 1.78
CA ILE A 496 -32.20 -21.47 2.79
C ILE A 496 -33.33 -20.79 3.57
N LEU A 497 -34.47 -20.57 2.93
CA LEU A 497 -35.64 -19.88 3.49
C LEU A 497 -36.42 -20.76 4.48
N THR A 498 -36.15 -22.06 4.52
CA THR A 498 -36.86 -23.04 5.37
C THR A 498 -36.15 -23.36 6.68
N GLN A 499 -34.93 -22.87 6.90
CA GLN A 499 -34.11 -23.24 8.06
C GLN A 499 -34.61 -22.68 9.41
N GLY A 500 -35.57 -21.75 9.41
CA GLY A 500 -36.23 -21.30 10.66
C GLY A 500 -35.37 -20.44 11.59
N ASP A 501 -34.29 -19.85 11.07
CA ASP A 501 -33.31 -19.04 11.81
C ASP A 501 -33.88 -17.71 12.37
N ILE A 502 -35.01 -17.22 11.86
CA ILE A 502 -35.67 -15.98 12.31
C ILE A 502 -37.10 -16.27 12.75
N ILE A 503 -37.44 -15.77 13.94
CA ILE A 503 -38.82 -15.69 14.42
C ILE A 503 -39.47 -14.46 13.77
N LEU A 504 -40.21 -14.67 12.69
CA LEU A 504 -41.07 -13.65 12.10
C LEU A 504 -42.35 -13.53 12.95
N GLN A 505 -42.91 -12.32 13.07
CA GLN A 505 -44.24 -12.16 13.66
C GLN A 505 -45.23 -13.00 12.86
N GLN A 506 -45.82 -14.02 13.49
CA GLN A 506 -46.86 -14.84 12.88
C GLN A 506 -48.07 -13.96 12.58
N ASP A 507 -48.67 -14.16 11.40
CA ASP A 507 -49.94 -13.55 11.06
C ASP A 507 -50.99 -13.94 12.13
N LEU A 508 -51.64 -12.94 12.72
CA LEU A 508 -52.65 -13.10 13.79
C LEU A 508 -53.83 -14.00 13.38
N PHE A 509 -54.05 -14.18 12.07
CA PHE A 509 -55.19 -14.88 11.49
C PHE A 509 -54.90 -16.32 11.05
N ASP A 510 -53.64 -16.68 10.74
CA ASP A 510 -53.28 -18.02 10.24
C ASP A 510 -51.93 -18.50 10.78
N LYS A 511 -51.97 -19.23 11.90
CA LYS A 511 -50.76 -19.72 12.60
C LYS A 511 -49.94 -20.77 11.81
N ASN A 512 -50.51 -21.36 10.76
CA ASN A 512 -49.90 -22.44 9.97
C ASN A 512 -49.39 -21.99 8.59
N LYS A 513 -49.56 -20.72 8.20
CA LYS A 513 -49.09 -20.23 6.90
C LYS A 513 -47.57 -20.09 6.93
N LYS A 514 -46.88 -20.82 6.05
CA LYS A 514 -45.43 -20.66 5.88
C LYS A 514 -45.16 -19.23 5.38
N PRO A 515 -44.21 -18.50 5.99
CA PRO A 515 -43.92 -17.13 5.59
C PRO A 515 -43.44 -17.09 4.13
N SER A 516 -43.85 -16.08 3.40
CA SER A 516 -43.41 -15.87 2.02
C SER A 516 -41.90 -15.62 1.99
N ALA A 517 -41.21 -16.07 0.93
CA ALA A 517 -39.78 -15.80 0.72
C ALA A 517 -39.44 -14.30 0.87
N GLN A 518 -40.36 -13.44 0.44
CA GLN A 518 -40.22 -11.98 0.56
C GLN A 518 -40.32 -11.47 2.00
N GLU A 519 -41.17 -12.08 2.83
CA GLU A 519 -41.32 -11.72 4.25
C GLU A 519 -40.09 -12.15 5.06
N VAL A 520 -39.57 -13.33 4.76
CA VAL A 520 -38.32 -13.84 5.35
C VAL A 520 -37.16 -12.90 5.03
N VAL A 521 -36.97 -12.54 3.75
CA VAL A 521 -35.92 -11.61 3.32
C VAL A 521 -36.10 -10.23 3.95
N ARG A 522 -37.34 -9.72 4.05
CA ARG A 522 -37.62 -8.46 4.75
C ARG A 522 -37.23 -8.55 6.24
N GLY A 523 -37.53 -9.65 6.92
CA GLY A 523 -37.09 -9.91 8.28
C GLY A 523 -35.57 -9.82 8.43
N TYR A 524 -34.81 -10.50 7.56
CA TYR A 524 -33.35 -10.41 7.53
C TYR A 524 -32.84 -8.99 7.27
N ILE A 525 -33.45 -8.26 6.33
CA ILE A 525 -33.08 -6.88 6.03
C ILE A 525 -33.32 -5.98 7.26
N THR A 526 -34.44 -6.15 7.97
CA THR A 526 -34.70 -5.38 9.19
C THR A 526 -33.68 -5.67 10.29
N LEU A 527 -33.28 -6.93 10.44
CA LEU A 527 -32.26 -7.34 11.41
C LEU A 527 -30.89 -6.75 11.05
N LEU A 528 -30.50 -6.83 9.77
CA LEU A 528 -29.25 -6.26 9.25
C LEU A 528 -29.21 -4.72 9.35
N LYS A 529 -30.37 -4.07 9.30
CA LYS A 529 -30.51 -2.63 9.51
C LYS A 529 -30.40 -2.24 10.99
N MET A 530 -30.92 -3.07 11.91
CA MET A 530 -30.83 -2.83 13.35
C MET A 530 -29.42 -3.03 13.91
N ASP A 531 -28.59 -3.85 13.28
CA ASP A 531 -27.24 -4.11 13.76
C ASP A 531 -26.35 -2.85 13.76
N GLN A 532 -25.50 -2.74 14.77
CA GLN A 532 -24.63 -1.57 14.99
C GLN A 532 -23.58 -1.40 13.87
N ALA A 533 -23.19 -2.48 13.17
CA ALA A 533 -22.30 -2.38 12.01
C ALA A 533 -22.95 -1.59 10.86
N GLY A 534 -24.28 -1.55 10.81
CA GLY A 534 -25.06 -0.85 9.80
C GLY A 534 -24.82 -1.39 8.40
N PHE A 535 -25.11 -2.69 8.21
CA PHE A 535 -24.97 -3.36 6.91
C PHE A 535 -25.84 -2.73 5.83
N ILE A 536 -27.10 -2.43 6.15
CA ILE A 536 -28.10 -1.97 5.17
C ILE A 536 -28.62 -0.58 5.52
N LYS A 537 -28.76 0.27 4.49
CA LYS A 537 -29.39 1.59 4.54
C LYS A 537 -30.58 1.65 3.56
N ASN A 538 -31.56 2.50 3.83
CA ASN A 538 -32.61 2.83 2.87
C ASN A 538 -32.10 3.92 1.91
N LYS A 539 -32.39 3.80 0.61
CA LYS A 539 -32.13 4.87 -0.35
C LYS A 539 -33.44 5.61 -0.63
N ASP A 540 -33.53 6.87 -0.23
CA ASP A 540 -34.78 7.66 -0.22
C ASP A 540 -35.15 8.30 -1.58
N GLU A 541 -34.61 7.81 -2.69
CA GLU A 541 -34.93 8.35 -4.02
C GLU A 541 -36.13 7.59 -4.62
N ARG A 542 -37.34 8.08 -4.32
CA ARG A 542 -38.63 7.80 -4.99
C ARG A 542 -39.27 6.41 -4.84
N GLY A 543 -38.60 5.41 -4.24
CA GLY A 543 -39.18 4.06 -4.05
C GLY A 543 -39.15 3.58 -2.60
N ALA A 544 -40.31 3.51 -1.94
CA ALA A 544 -40.44 2.76 -0.70
C ALA A 544 -40.07 1.28 -0.97
N ASN A 545 -39.13 0.72 -0.20
CA ASN A 545 -38.59 -0.66 -0.29
C ASN A 545 -37.31 -0.89 -1.11
N GLN A 546 -36.52 0.15 -1.38
CA GLN A 546 -35.16 -0.02 -1.92
C GLN A 546 -34.10 0.03 -0.81
N PHE A 547 -33.24 -0.98 -0.79
CA PHE A 547 -32.18 -1.17 0.19
C PHE A 547 -30.81 -1.20 -0.48
N THR A 548 -29.83 -0.55 0.13
CA THR A 548 -28.42 -0.57 -0.29
C THR A 548 -27.54 -1.06 0.84
N VAL A 549 -26.44 -1.74 0.51
CA VAL A 549 -25.41 -2.11 1.49
C VAL A 549 -24.47 -0.92 1.68
N ASN A 550 -24.31 -0.47 2.92
CA ASN A 550 -23.48 0.69 3.26
C ASN A 550 -22.01 0.26 3.42
N LEU A 551 -21.24 0.40 2.35
CA LEU A 551 -19.84 0.01 2.31
C LEU A 551 -18.96 0.95 3.16
N ALA A 552 -19.30 2.23 3.26
CA ALA A 552 -18.54 3.21 4.04
C ALA A 552 -18.54 2.87 5.55
N LYS A 553 -19.71 2.57 6.11
CA LYS A 553 -19.82 2.23 7.54
C LYS A 553 -19.24 0.85 7.84
N LEU A 554 -19.42 -0.12 6.93
CA LEU A 554 -18.82 -1.44 7.06
C LEU A 554 -17.29 -1.38 7.06
N ARG A 555 -16.70 -0.56 6.19
CA ARG A 555 -15.26 -0.30 6.14
C ARG A 555 -14.72 0.18 7.49
N GLU A 556 -15.35 1.18 8.10
CA GLU A 556 -14.97 1.66 9.44
C GLU A 556 -15.13 0.59 10.52
N SER A 557 -16.23 -0.16 10.48
CA SER A 557 -16.51 -1.24 11.45
C SER A 557 -15.48 -2.37 11.36
N MET A 558 -15.09 -2.76 10.15
CA MET A 558 -14.10 -3.82 9.91
C MET A 558 -12.69 -3.37 10.31
N LYS A 559 -12.29 -2.14 9.97
CA LYS A 559 -11.01 -1.55 10.44
C LYS A 559 -10.95 -1.51 11.98
N ARG A 560 -12.06 -1.15 12.62
CA ARG A 560 -12.18 -1.17 14.08
C ARG A 560 -12.06 -2.59 14.64
N LYS A 561 -12.73 -3.60 14.07
CA LYS A 561 -12.62 -5.00 14.50
C LYS A 561 -11.18 -5.51 14.41
N LEU A 562 -10.45 -5.17 13.35
CA LEU A 562 -9.04 -5.55 13.21
C LEU A 562 -8.17 -4.93 14.31
N LEU A 563 -8.33 -3.63 14.58
CA LEU A 563 -7.59 -2.95 15.63
C LEU A 563 -7.91 -3.55 17.02
N GLU A 564 -9.19 -3.81 17.32
CA GLU A 564 -9.59 -4.44 18.58
C GLU A 564 -9.06 -5.87 18.73
N SER A 565 -9.02 -6.65 17.64
CA SER A 565 -8.48 -8.01 17.63
C SER A 565 -6.98 -8.01 17.93
N LEU A 566 -6.24 -7.09 17.30
CA LEU A 566 -4.81 -6.94 17.55
C LEU A 566 -4.51 -6.46 18.97
N LEU A 567 -5.28 -5.52 19.51
CA LEU A 567 -5.14 -5.07 20.89
C LEU A 567 -5.43 -6.19 21.88
N ARG A 568 -6.44 -7.01 21.60
CA ARG A 568 -6.79 -8.19 22.42
C ARG A 568 -5.66 -9.22 22.45
N GLU A 569 -5.06 -9.51 21.29
CA GLU A 569 -3.97 -10.50 21.19
C GLU A 569 -2.65 -10.00 21.82
N ARG A 570 -2.28 -8.73 21.58
CA ARG A 570 -1.00 -8.19 22.05
C ARG A 570 -1.02 -7.70 23.51
N LEU A 571 -2.08 -7.01 23.91
CA LEU A 571 -2.14 -6.28 25.19
C LEU A 571 -3.23 -6.80 26.14
N GLY A 572 -3.99 -7.81 25.71
CA GLY A 572 -5.02 -8.47 26.51
C GLY A 572 -6.37 -7.76 26.54
N VAL A 573 -7.34 -8.42 27.17
CA VAL A 573 -8.76 -8.03 27.14
C VAL A 573 -9.05 -6.72 27.88
N ALA A 574 -8.36 -6.46 29.00
CA ALA A 574 -8.56 -5.23 29.79
C ALA A 574 -8.19 -3.97 28.99
N THR A 575 -7.08 -4.04 28.24
CA THR A 575 -6.60 -2.96 27.39
C THR A 575 -7.55 -2.71 26.23
N CYS A 576 -8.05 -3.77 25.60
CA CYS A 576 -9.07 -3.69 24.56
C CYS A 576 -10.36 -3.03 25.07
N ARG A 577 -10.76 -3.27 26.33
CA ARG A 577 -11.91 -2.62 26.96
C ARG A 577 -11.70 -1.11 27.08
N ILE A 578 -10.55 -0.67 27.57
CA ILE A 578 -10.21 0.76 27.68
C ILE A 578 -10.22 1.42 26.29
N ALA A 579 -9.59 0.80 25.30
CA ALA A 579 -9.57 1.32 23.93
C ALA A 579 -10.99 1.43 23.35
N ARG A 580 -11.87 0.44 23.59
CA ARG A 580 -13.27 0.49 23.14
C ARG A 580 -14.03 1.67 23.76
N ILE A 581 -13.85 1.90 25.06
CA ILE A 581 -14.48 3.02 25.77
C ILE A 581 -13.99 4.36 25.20
N LEU A 582 -12.69 4.50 24.96
CA LEU A 582 -12.11 5.72 24.37
C LEU A 582 -12.60 5.95 22.94
N ILE A 583 -12.82 4.90 22.15
CA ILE A 583 -13.36 5.01 20.79
C ILE A 583 -14.83 5.47 20.81
N GLU A 584 -15.64 4.94 21.73
CA GLU A 584 -17.08 5.25 21.78
C GLU A 584 -17.40 6.59 22.44
N LYS A 585 -16.64 6.96 23.49
CA LYS A 585 -16.87 8.19 24.26
C LYS A 585 -15.97 9.35 23.83
N GLY A 586 -14.90 9.07 23.08
CA GLY A 586 -13.93 10.05 22.63
C GLY A 586 -12.91 10.40 23.72
N LYS A 587 -12.74 11.70 23.97
CA LYS A 587 -11.69 12.22 24.87
C LYS A 587 -12.13 12.10 26.33
N LEU A 588 -11.40 11.34 27.15
CA LEU A 588 -11.74 11.09 28.56
C LEU A 588 -10.56 11.33 29.49
N ASP A 589 -10.84 11.69 30.75
CA ASP A 589 -9.81 11.74 31.79
C ASP A 589 -9.59 10.35 32.42
N GLU A 590 -8.49 10.19 33.18
CA GLU A 590 -8.15 8.91 33.83
C GLU A 590 -9.24 8.42 34.79
N SER A 591 -9.91 9.33 35.51
CA SER A 591 -10.98 9.01 36.46
C SER A 591 -12.25 8.51 35.77
N GLN A 592 -12.66 9.14 34.65
CA GLN A 592 -13.78 8.67 33.85
C GLN A 592 -13.47 7.32 33.22
N VAL A 593 -12.27 7.13 32.66
CA VAL A 593 -11.85 5.83 32.11
C VAL A 593 -11.91 4.75 33.18
N GLN A 594 -11.41 5.02 34.40
CA GLN A 594 -11.46 4.08 35.52
C GLN A 594 -12.91 3.67 35.85
N LYS A 595 -13.81 4.65 35.99
CA LYS A 595 -15.23 4.42 36.33
C LYS A 595 -15.95 3.63 35.23
N LEU A 596 -15.70 3.96 33.96
CA LEU A 596 -16.34 3.28 32.83
C LEU A 596 -15.75 1.89 32.56
N ALA A 597 -14.45 1.69 32.78
CA ALA A 597 -13.78 0.42 32.57
C ALA A 597 -13.99 -0.58 33.73
N MET A 598 -14.43 -0.08 34.90
CA MET A 598 -14.54 -0.83 36.16
C MET A 598 -13.23 -1.52 36.52
N LEU A 599 -12.13 -0.78 36.46
CA LEU A 599 -10.79 -1.27 36.78
C LEU A 599 -10.22 -0.51 38.00
N PRO A 600 -9.32 -1.12 38.78
CA PRO A 600 -8.58 -0.41 39.80
C PRO A 600 -7.80 0.78 39.21
N PRO A 601 -7.58 1.86 39.99
CA PRO A 601 -6.90 3.06 39.48
C PRO A 601 -5.44 2.76 39.07
N LYS A 602 -4.76 1.88 39.83
CA LYS A 602 -3.39 1.45 39.52
C LYS A 602 -3.31 0.75 38.16
N ASP A 603 -4.20 -0.22 37.95
CA ASP A 603 -4.22 -1.03 36.73
C ASP A 603 -4.63 -0.18 35.51
N THR A 604 -5.60 0.72 35.69
CA THR A 604 -6.04 1.65 34.63
C THR A 604 -4.87 2.50 34.13
N ARG A 605 -4.08 3.06 35.07
CA ARG A 605 -2.90 3.86 34.74
C ARG A 605 -1.82 3.05 34.02
N GLU A 606 -1.55 1.84 34.48
CA GLU A 606 -0.57 0.96 33.84
C GLU A 606 -0.98 0.61 32.39
N LYS A 607 -2.26 0.29 32.18
CA LYS A 607 -2.79 -0.07 30.86
C LYS A 607 -2.84 1.12 29.91
N LEU A 608 -3.22 2.32 30.40
CA LEU A 608 -3.15 3.56 29.62
C LEU A 608 -1.70 3.91 29.25
N ALA A 609 -0.75 3.72 30.17
CA ALA A 609 0.66 3.93 29.89
C ALA A 609 1.19 2.94 28.84
N GLN A 610 0.80 1.66 28.91
CA GLN A 610 1.13 0.64 27.90
C GLN A 610 0.59 1.02 26.52
N LEU A 611 -0.68 1.47 26.45
CA LEU A 611 -1.30 1.93 25.21
C LEU A 611 -0.57 3.12 24.58
N ASN A 612 -0.15 4.08 25.40
CA ASN A 612 0.60 5.26 24.95
C ASN A 612 2.00 4.88 24.47
N LEU A 613 2.69 3.97 25.17
CA LEU A 613 4.02 3.48 24.77
C LEU A 613 4.00 2.84 23.38
N HIS A 614 2.93 2.12 23.04
CA HIS A 614 2.74 1.49 21.74
C HIS A 614 2.13 2.42 20.68
N GLY A 615 1.83 3.68 21.00
CA GLY A 615 1.30 4.67 20.05
C GLY A 615 -0.21 4.60 19.78
N PHE A 616 -0.95 3.70 20.44
CA PHE A 616 -2.39 3.54 20.21
C PHE A 616 -3.26 4.64 20.84
N VAL A 617 -2.76 5.29 21.89
CA VAL A 617 -3.48 6.35 22.62
C VAL A 617 -2.57 7.56 22.74
N GLU A 618 -3.13 8.73 22.52
CA GLU A 618 -2.45 10.01 22.70
C GLU A 618 -3.07 10.81 23.86
N ILE A 619 -2.25 11.71 24.41
CA ILE A 619 -2.65 12.63 25.47
C ILE A 619 -2.89 14.00 24.85
N GLN A 620 -4.12 14.49 24.95
CA GLN A 620 -4.48 15.88 24.68
C GLN A 620 -4.40 16.70 25.97
N GLU A 621 -3.44 17.61 26.03
CA GLU A 621 -3.36 18.59 27.10
C GLU A 621 -4.33 19.75 26.84
N VAL A 622 -5.13 20.09 27.85
CA VAL A 622 -6.02 21.26 27.85
C VAL A 622 -5.60 22.18 28.99
N PRO A 623 -4.89 23.28 28.70
CA PRO A 623 -4.38 24.19 29.73
C PRO A 623 -5.49 25.06 30.31
N LYS A 624 -5.56 25.20 31.64
CA LYS A 624 -6.48 26.14 32.31
C LYS A 624 -5.97 27.58 32.32
N SER A 625 -4.67 27.76 32.15
CA SER A 625 -3.99 29.07 32.17
C SER A 625 -3.07 29.18 30.95
N ALA A 626 -2.80 30.41 30.51
CA ALA A 626 -1.97 30.68 29.33
C ALA A 626 -0.55 30.07 29.44
N ASP A 627 -0.04 29.91 30.65
CA ASP A 627 1.31 29.39 30.94
C ASP A 627 1.48 27.90 30.63
N ARG A 628 0.39 27.18 30.29
CA ARG A 628 0.38 25.73 29.98
C ARG A 628 1.11 24.84 31.01
N ALA A 629 1.18 25.27 32.27
CA ALA A 629 1.86 24.52 33.32
C ALA A 629 1.16 23.16 33.56
N PRO A 630 1.90 22.02 33.63
CA PRO A 630 1.31 20.69 33.77
C PRO A 630 0.38 20.53 34.99
N GLY A 631 0.69 21.19 36.10
CA GLY A 631 -0.15 21.18 37.32
C GLY A 631 -1.49 21.91 37.19
N ARG A 632 -1.69 22.71 36.13
CA ARG A 632 -2.93 23.42 35.83
C ARG A 632 -3.51 23.03 34.46
N SER A 633 -3.16 21.85 33.96
CA SER A 633 -3.66 21.32 32.68
C SER A 633 -4.45 20.03 32.91
N PHE A 634 -5.53 19.85 32.16
CA PHE A 634 -6.21 18.55 32.07
C PHE A 634 -5.51 17.69 31.02
N HIS A 635 -5.35 16.41 31.32
CA HIS A 635 -4.80 15.42 30.39
C HIS A 635 -5.94 14.50 29.97
N LEU A 636 -6.36 14.62 28.72
CA LEU A 636 -7.43 13.81 28.15
C LEU A 636 -6.81 12.74 27.25
N TRP A 637 -7.17 11.49 27.48
CA TRP A 637 -6.76 10.36 26.68
C TRP A 637 -7.72 10.20 25.50
N TYR A 638 -7.19 9.90 24.32
CA TYR A 638 -8.00 9.59 23.14
C TYR A 638 -7.25 8.67 22.18
N VAL A 639 -8.00 7.96 21.35
CA VAL A 639 -7.46 7.05 20.32
C VAL A 639 -7.50 7.76 18.95
N PRO A 640 -6.35 8.13 18.36
CA PRO A 640 -6.30 8.65 17.01
C PRO A 640 -6.45 7.50 15.98
N LEU A 641 -7.69 7.16 15.61
CA LEU A 641 -8.00 6.02 14.74
C LEU A 641 -7.21 6.02 13.41
N GLU A 642 -7.17 7.14 12.70
CA GLU A 642 -6.46 7.22 11.41
C GLU A 642 -4.96 6.95 11.53
N LYS A 643 -4.34 7.46 12.60
CA LYS A 643 -2.92 7.23 12.88
C LYS A 643 -2.69 5.76 13.23
N CYS A 644 -3.53 5.19 14.09
CA CYS A 644 -3.45 3.78 14.44
C CYS A 644 -3.58 2.87 13.21
N TYR A 645 -4.48 3.17 12.28
CA TYR A 645 -4.64 2.38 11.05
C TYR A 645 -3.43 2.50 10.12
N LYS A 646 -2.83 3.69 10.01
CA LYS A 646 -1.59 3.88 9.21
C LYS A 646 -0.41 3.15 9.82
N GLU A 647 -0.22 3.24 11.14
CA GLU A 647 0.85 2.52 11.84
C GLU A 647 0.66 1.00 11.75
N LEU A 648 -0.58 0.52 11.91
CA LEU A 648 -0.91 -0.88 11.73
C LEU A 648 -0.60 -1.36 10.31
N LEU A 649 -0.94 -0.59 9.29
CA LEU A 649 -0.65 -0.94 7.90
C LEU A 649 0.87 -1.08 7.66
N VAL A 650 1.67 -0.19 8.24
CA VAL A 650 3.14 -0.22 8.14
C VAL A 650 3.71 -1.44 8.84
N ASP A 651 3.20 -1.76 10.03
CA ASP A 651 3.58 -2.97 10.76
C ASP A 651 3.26 -4.23 9.95
N VAL A 652 2.09 -4.30 9.31
CA VAL A 652 1.71 -5.42 8.44
C VAL A 652 2.66 -5.55 7.26
N TYR A 653 3.02 -4.45 6.59
CA TYR A 653 4.00 -4.48 5.50
C TYR A 653 5.38 -4.94 5.97
N ARG A 654 5.85 -4.44 7.12
CA ARG A 654 7.12 -4.89 7.71
C ARG A 654 7.10 -6.40 7.95
N VAL A 655 6.01 -6.94 8.48
CA VAL A 655 5.89 -8.39 8.71
C VAL A 655 5.89 -9.16 7.39
N ILE A 656 5.22 -8.68 6.35
CA ILE A 656 5.24 -9.29 5.01
C ILE A 656 6.66 -9.32 4.45
N GLY A 657 7.39 -8.19 4.50
CA GLY A 657 8.79 -8.13 4.07
C GLY A 657 9.69 -9.10 4.84
N ASN A 658 9.55 -9.15 6.17
CA ASN A 658 10.29 -10.11 7.01
C ASN A 658 9.97 -11.57 6.64
N LEU A 659 8.70 -11.90 6.34
CA LEU A 659 8.32 -13.25 5.92
C LEU A 659 8.92 -13.61 4.56
N GLN A 660 9.00 -12.67 3.61
CA GLN A 660 9.64 -12.89 2.31
C GLN A 660 11.16 -13.04 2.43
N GLN A 661 11.81 -12.20 3.23
CA GLN A 661 13.23 -12.35 3.55
C GLN A 661 13.50 -13.73 4.17
N ARG A 662 12.64 -14.15 5.11
CA ARG A 662 12.77 -15.49 5.70
C ARG A 662 12.58 -16.60 4.68
N LYS A 663 11.59 -16.49 3.78
CA LYS A 663 11.39 -17.46 2.68
C LYS A 663 12.65 -17.58 1.82
N LYS A 664 13.26 -16.46 1.45
CA LYS A 664 14.49 -16.41 0.66
C LYS A 664 15.67 -17.07 1.38
N GLU A 665 15.85 -16.81 2.67
CA GLU A 665 16.87 -17.47 3.49
C GLU A 665 16.66 -18.99 3.55
N GLU A 666 15.44 -19.46 3.76
CA GLU A 666 15.13 -20.90 3.83
C GLU A 666 15.40 -21.63 2.51
N LEU A 667 15.14 -20.96 1.37
CA LEU A 667 15.49 -21.45 0.04
C LEU A 667 17.00 -21.44 -0.20
N ALA A 668 17.69 -20.38 0.23
CA ALA A 668 19.15 -20.27 0.09
C ALA A 668 19.91 -21.32 0.90
N LEU A 669 19.44 -21.64 2.11
CA LEU A 669 20.01 -22.71 2.95
C LEU A 669 19.93 -24.09 2.27
N ARG A 670 18.92 -24.30 1.41
CA ARG A 670 18.65 -25.57 0.72
C ARG A 670 18.89 -25.49 -0.79
N SER A 671 19.68 -24.54 -1.27
CA SER A 671 19.97 -24.35 -2.69
C SER A 671 20.46 -25.64 -3.38
N ARG A 672 21.32 -26.42 -2.71
CA ARG A 672 21.81 -27.71 -3.22
C ARG A 672 20.69 -28.73 -3.44
N LEU A 673 19.68 -28.75 -2.58
CA LEU A 673 18.52 -29.65 -2.72
C LEU A 673 17.64 -29.18 -3.89
N LEU A 674 17.45 -27.87 -4.04
CA LEU A 674 16.72 -27.28 -5.18
C LEU A 674 17.42 -27.54 -6.51
N GLU A 675 18.75 -27.46 -6.55
CA GLU A 675 19.55 -27.83 -7.74
C GLU A 675 19.37 -29.30 -8.11
N LYS A 676 19.31 -30.21 -7.13
CA LYS A 676 19.00 -31.64 -7.37
C LYS A 676 17.57 -31.83 -7.87
N LEU A 677 16.59 -31.15 -7.26
CA LEU A 677 15.17 -31.21 -7.64
C LEU A 677 14.91 -30.62 -9.03
N ASN A 678 15.71 -29.66 -9.48
CA ASN A 678 15.55 -29.04 -10.79
C ASN A 678 16.10 -29.89 -11.94
N ARG A 679 16.83 -30.98 -11.66
CA ARG A 679 17.29 -31.90 -12.70
C ARG A 679 16.12 -32.70 -13.27
N GLN A 680 16.11 -32.87 -14.59
CA GLN A 680 14.99 -33.49 -15.32
C GLN A 680 14.77 -34.95 -14.90
N ASP A 681 15.85 -35.70 -14.64
CA ASP A 681 15.84 -37.08 -14.13
C ASP A 681 15.09 -37.22 -12.80
N VAL A 682 15.30 -36.29 -11.88
CA VAL A 682 14.65 -36.28 -10.55
C VAL A 682 13.20 -35.77 -10.61
N LYS A 683 12.87 -34.88 -11.56
CA LYS A 683 11.48 -34.44 -11.78
C LYS A 683 10.59 -35.55 -12.33
N GLU A 684 11.13 -36.38 -13.22
CA GLU A 684 10.40 -37.51 -13.80
C GLU A 684 10.25 -38.66 -12.82
N ASN A 685 11.27 -38.91 -11.99
CA ASN A 685 11.24 -39.98 -10.97
C ASN A 685 11.73 -39.47 -9.61
N MET A 686 10.80 -39.06 -8.75
CA MET A 686 11.11 -38.57 -7.39
C MET A 686 11.73 -39.64 -6.45
N ASP A 687 11.73 -40.91 -6.86
CA ASP A 687 12.34 -42.02 -6.13
C ASP A 687 13.87 -42.09 -6.24
N LEU A 688 14.48 -41.34 -7.17
CA LEU A 688 15.93 -41.17 -7.27
C LEU A 688 16.52 -40.37 -6.09
N LEU A 689 15.67 -39.78 -5.25
CA LEU A 689 16.07 -38.96 -4.13
C LEU A 689 16.33 -39.82 -2.87
N SER A 690 17.41 -39.55 -2.14
CA SER A 690 17.69 -40.22 -0.86
C SER A 690 16.57 -39.96 0.16
N ASP A 691 16.28 -40.92 1.04
CA ASP A 691 15.26 -40.75 2.08
C ASP A 691 15.51 -39.53 2.99
N GLY A 692 16.78 -39.17 3.23
CA GLY A 692 17.14 -37.95 3.95
C GLY A 692 16.81 -36.68 3.18
N ASP A 693 16.98 -36.70 1.85
CA ASP A 693 16.62 -35.59 0.97
C ASP A 693 15.09 -35.48 0.81
N LYS A 694 14.35 -36.60 0.77
CA LYS A 694 12.87 -36.65 0.81
C LYS A 694 12.33 -36.04 2.12
N ALA A 695 12.93 -36.39 3.27
CA ALA A 695 12.56 -35.81 4.56
C ALA A 695 12.86 -34.29 4.63
N ASN A 696 13.99 -33.86 4.07
CA ASN A 696 14.34 -32.44 3.98
C ASN A 696 13.40 -31.65 3.07
N MET A 697 12.96 -32.23 1.96
CA MET A 697 11.95 -31.66 1.06
C MET A 697 10.60 -31.50 1.77
N ALA A 698 10.10 -32.56 2.43
CA ALA A 698 8.86 -32.46 3.19
C ALA A 698 8.90 -31.40 4.31
N ASN A 699 10.04 -31.27 4.99
CA ASN A 699 10.24 -30.21 5.99
C ASN A 699 10.28 -28.82 5.35
N MET A 700 10.93 -28.68 4.19
CA MET A 700 10.97 -27.43 3.44
C MET A 700 9.56 -27.00 3.01
N ASP A 701 8.79 -27.89 2.40
CA ASP A 701 7.44 -27.59 1.92
C ASP A 701 6.51 -27.20 3.07
N LYS A 702 6.61 -27.88 4.21
CA LYS A 702 5.85 -27.52 5.42
C LYS A 702 6.19 -26.12 5.93
N VAL A 703 7.45 -25.71 5.89
CA VAL A 703 7.87 -24.36 6.29
C VAL A 703 7.39 -23.33 5.28
N LEU A 704 7.57 -23.58 3.98
CA LEU A 704 7.13 -22.68 2.90
C LEU A 704 5.62 -22.48 2.94
N GLN A 705 4.84 -23.56 3.06
CA GLN A 705 3.38 -23.50 3.16
C GLN A 705 2.91 -22.68 4.35
N ARG A 706 3.59 -22.78 5.51
CA ARG A 706 3.27 -21.96 6.70
C ARG A 706 3.56 -20.47 6.46
N LEU A 707 4.68 -20.15 5.82
CA LEU A 707 5.05 -18.78 5.49
C LEU A 707 4.05 -18.16 4.50
N GLU A 708 3.69 -18.90 3.45
CA GLU A 708 2.74 -18.45 2.44
C GLU A 708 1.32 -18.31 2.98
N THR A 709 0.86 -19.27 3.80
CA THR A 709 -0.44 -19.16 4.48
C THR A 709 -0.49 -17.93 5.39
N SER A 710 0.59 -17.64 6.12
CA SER A 710 0.69 -16.46 6.97
C SER A 710 0.70 -15.17 6.15
N LYS A 711 1.40 -15.15 5.02
CA LYS A 711 1.43 -14.03 4.06
C LYS A 711 0.03 -13.75 3.50
N ASN A 712 -0.72 -14.77 3.10
CA ASN A 712 -2.10 -14.61 2.59
C ASN A 712 -3.05 -14.04 3.64
N ARG A 713 -2.91 -14.46 4.92
CA ARG A 713 -3.70 -13.90 6.02
C ARG A 713 -3.40 -12.41 6.27
N LEU A 714 -2.13 -12.03 6.19
CA LEU A 714 -1.72 -10.62 6.35
C LEU A 714 -2.19 -9.77 5.18
N ASP A 715 -2.15 -10.28 3.95
CA ASP A 715 -2.70 -9.56 2.80
C ASP A 715 -4.20 -9.30 2.92
N ALA A 716 -4.98 -10.24 3.47
CA ALA A 716 -6.39 -9.99 3.78
C ALA A 716 -6.57 -8.80 4.74
N MET A 717 -5.66 -8.61 5.71
CA MET A 717 -5.65 -7.41 6.57
C MET A 717 -5.27 -6.14 5.79
N VAL A 718 -4.28 -6.22 4.90
CA VAL A 718 -3.90 -5.09 4.01
C VAL A 718 -5.09 -4.66 3.17
N MET A 719 -5.84 -5.62 2.62
CA MET A 719 -7.03 -5.34 1.82
C MET A 719 -8.06 -4.54 2.61
N ILE A 720 -8.35 -4.93 3.86
CA ILE A 720 -9.32 -4.22 4.72
C ILE A 720 -8.82 -2.84 5.15
N LEU A 721 -7.50 -2.66 5.36
CA LEU A 721 -6.94 -1.40 5.86
C LEU A 721 -6.75 -0.36 4.75
N ARG A 722 -6.28 -0.78 3.57
CA ARG A 722 -5.91 0.10 2.45
C ARG A 722 -6.94 0.13 1.32
N ASP A 723 -7.38 -1.04 0.85
CA ASP A 723 -8.15 -1.15 -0.39
C ASP A 723 -9.64 -0.90 -0.16
N PHE A 724 -10.17 -1.50 0.91
CA PHE A 724 -11.46 -1.18 1.49
C PHE A 724 -11.28 0.03 2.40
#